data_AF-A0A087GT51-F1
#
_entry.id   AF-A0A087GT51-F1
#
_cell.length_a   1.000
_cell.length_b   1.000
_cell.length_c   1.000
_cell.angle_alpha   90.00
_cell.angle_beta   90.00
_cell.angle_gamma   90.00
#
_symmetry.space_group_name_H-M   'P 1'
#
loop_
_entity.id
_entity.type
_entity.pdbx_description
1 polymer ?
#
loop_
_entity_poly.entity_id
_entity_poly.type
_entity_poly.pdbx_seq_one_letter_code
_entity_poly.pdbx_strand_id
1 'polypeptide(L)'
;MASSSSSSHIMRRYHVFPSFHGPDVRRVFLSHLHNLFARKGITTFKDQEIERGHTIGPELVQAIRESRISVVVLSKNYASSSWCLDELVEILNCKEDLGQIVMTIFYHVDPSDVRKQSGDFGSGFEKTCQGKTEEVKQKWIEALAHVATIAGEHSLNWVDEAAMVEKFATDVSNKLGVTPSRNFDGMVGLEAHLREVKTFLCLESDEVKMIGIWGPAGIGKTTIARALYNLLSSQFRFSCFMRNLKMSVDDYDSKLSLQSQLLSKILKHRDMRVHHLGAIKEWLHDQRVLIILDDVHDLEQLEVLAKEPSWFGTRSRIIVTTKYKKILKAHRINVIYHVDFPSKEEALEILCLSAFKQSSPRDCFGELAKEVVNFCSNLPLGLRVLGSSLRGESEDEWRLQLHGLETNLDRNIEDVLRVGYDKLLAKDQSLFLHIACFFNNSYVDHVTTMLADSNMDVKNGLKTLAVKSLVHISTYGRIRMHNLLQQLGRQVVGKQSAEPGKRQFLVEAKKLCDVLLAHEAVTRSVIGRSYYDSKISEVERMDNLKSSSKNANVSLVEKIEYLLRLWLLDWESCPRKSTFLQKYLVELDMRCRKLWGGIQNKRVEPVMEEKKQQNVSERSTMMTCFKPLPEHKVFINFCGNDLHHGFVRHLVNALERDGVIYTEIDELPHGDLTNKGIKESSIALVIFSSRYAESKWSLNELVKIKELMEGGKLLVIPIFYKVEPLEVTQLKGDFGVKFWNLWRIHRDHHVIIWKEALESVASMKGIYSNEHISEIEFITVTVKNVLERISLSEGESTEMRTGIEEKSETYLNTHHLFGMEKRMEQLEKKLEFDCNETRIVGVVGMPGIGKTTLAMMLHKKWNCKFIRCLPLLGIRKKSKDYGTVWLRKTLLEVLLEGKFPDISEKTTHESLKDKLLQTKVFIVLGDVSDKKQLEFLLGDLDWIKKGSKIVITTCDKSLIEGCAHDLYVVPALNDREAFQLFNYHAFDDQICSPTDTFVALSRMFVDYARGHPMVLNLLGRELRGKDKAHWEHKLAAVTSSN
;
A
#
# COMPACT_ATOMS: atom_id res chain seq x y z
N MET A 1 25.85 -0.78 57.43
CA MET A 1 24.92 -0.51 56.31
C MET A 1 25.63 -0.87 55.03
N ALA A 2 25.11 -1.82 54.25
CA ALA A 2 25.71 -2.17 52.95
C ALA A 2 25.13 -1.23 51.87
N SER A 3 25.99 -0.49 51.19
CA SER A 3 25.60 0.39 50.09
C SER A 3 25.24 -0.45 48.86
N SER A 4 23.97 -0.44 48.45
CA SER A 4 23.54 -1.04 47.19
C SER A 4 24.13 -0.27 46.01
N SER A 5 25.02 -0.89 45.25
CA SER A 5 25.51 -0.36 43.99
C SER A 5 24.39 -0.34 42.95
N SER A 6 23.89 0.85 42.62
CA SER A 6 22.97 1.04 41.50
C SER A 6 23.72 0.77 40.19
N SER A 7 23.39 -0.34 39.53
CA SER A 7 23.82 -0.60 38.16
C SER A 7 23.31 0.53 37.26
N SER A 8 24.21 1.40 36.81
CA SER A 8 23.92 2.38 35.79
C SER A 8 23.65 1.66 34.48
N HIS A 9 22.40 1.71 34.00
CA HIS A 9 22.07 1.19 32.68
C HIS A 9 22.86 1.96 31.61
N ILE A 10 23.93 1.35 31.09
CA ILE A 10 24.72 1.88 29.98
C ILE A 10 23.77 2.05 28.78
N MET A 11 23.49 3.30 28.43
CA MET A 11 22.55 3.66 27.38
C MET A 11 23.23 3.45 26.01
N ARG A 12 23.17 2.22 25.50
CA ARG A 12 23.86 1.83 24.26
C ARG A 12 23.21 2.51 23.05
N ARG A 13 23.88 3.54 22.51
CA ARG A 13 23.40 4.43 21.45
C ARG A 13 23.46 3.81 20.06
N TYR A 14 24.42 2.90 19.84
CA TYR A 14 24.65 2.25 18.55
C TYR A 14 24.53 0.73 18.68
N HIS A 15 24.03 0.07 17.64
CA HIS A 15 24.04 -1.38 17.56
C HIS A 15 25.45 -1.89 17.19
N VAL A 16 26.13 -1.20 16.26
CA VAL A 16 27.44 -1.59 15.73
C VAL A 16 28.41 -0.41 15.65
N PHE A 17 29.64 -0.60 16.12
CA PHE A 17 30.80 0.25 15.80
C PHE A 17 31.68 -0.45 14.74
N PRO A 18 31.90 0.14 13.55
CA PRO A 18 32.89 -0.37 12.60
C PRO A 18 34.26 0.30 12.83
N SER A 19 35.32 -0.50 13.04
CA SER A 19 36.72 -0.03 12.99
C SER A 19 37.40 -0.57 11.73
N PHE A 20 38.06 0.30 10.98
CA PHE A 20 38.51 0.01 9.62
C PHE A 20 39.55 1.01 9.11
N HIS A 21 40.33 0.63 8.09
CA HIS A 21 41.18 1.57 7.37
C HIS A 21 40.37 2.38 6.34
N GLY A 22 40.19 3.68 6.59
CA GLY A 22 39.37 4.57 5.76
C GLY A 22 39.66 4.49 4.24
N PRO A 23 40.91 4.69 3.79
CA PRO A 23 41.29 4.60 2.38
C PRO A 23 40.96 3.27 1.70
N ASP A 24 41.12 2.14 2.39
CA ASP A 24 41.00 0.81 1.78
C ASP A 24 39.53 0.40 1.57
N VAL A 25 38.66 0.59 2.58
CA VAL A 25 37.33 -0.04 2.60
C VAL A 25 36.13 0.91 2.65
N ARG A 26 36.31 2.21 2.96
CA ARG A 26 35.18 3.13 3.24
C ARG A 26 34.22 3.29 2.07
N ARG A 27 34.74 3.37 0.83
CA ARG A 27 33.92 3.59 -0.39
C ARG A 27 33.38 2.30 -0.98
N VAL A 28 34.17 1.22 -0.93
CA VAL A 28 33.83 -0.10 -1.48
C VAL A 28 33.06 -0.92 -0.45
N PHE A 29 33.68 -1.95 0.12
CA PHE A 29 33.11 -2.88 1.09
C PHE A 29 32.20 -2.28 2.18
N LEU A 30 32.68 -1.24 2.89
CA LEU A 30 31.98 -0.72 4.07
C LEU A 30 30.69 0.04 3.69
N SER A 31 30.64 0.68 2.52
CA SER A 31 29.45 1.40 2.07
C SER A 31 28.28 0.43 1.81
N HIS A 32 28.57 -0.73 1.21
CA HIS A 32 27.62 -1.82 1.03
C HIS A 32 27.15 -2.40 2.37
N LEU A 33 28.07 -2.62 3.32
CA LEU A 33 27.76 -3.13 4.64
C LEU A 33 26.85 -2.18 5.44
N HIS A 34 27.13 -0.87 5.45
CA HIS A 34 26.26 0.14 6.07
C HIS A 34 24.86 0.18 5.44
N ASN A 35 24.75 0.12 4.12
CA ASN A 35 23.46 0.09 3.41
C ASN A 35 22.64 -1.15 3.82
N LEU A 36 23.27 -2.32 3.90
CA LEU A 36 22.59 -3.54 4.31
C LEU A 36 22.19 -3.52 5.79
N PHE A 37 23.04 -2.99 6.67
CA PHE A 37 22.68 -2.76 8.08
C PHE A 37 21.46 -1.83 8.20
N ALA A 38 21.43 -0.71 7.49
CA ALA A 38 20.27 0.19 7.47
C ALA A 38 18.99 -0.52 6.97
N ARG A 39 19.09 -1.35 5.91
CA ARG A 39 17.98 -2.18 5.41
C ARG A 39 17.49 -3.23 6.40
N LYS A 40 18.34 -3.71 7.31
CA LYS A 40 18.00 -4.63 8.41
C LYS A 40 17.63 -3.90 9.73
N GLY A 41 17.59 -2.56 9.74
CA GLY A 41 17.25 -1.77 10.93
C GLY A 41 18.37 -1.68 11.98
N ILE A 42 19.62 -1.98 11.58
CA ILE A 42 20.79 -1.98 12.46
C ILE A 42 21.45 -0.59 12.44
N THR A 43 21.36 0.14 13.55
CA THR A 43 22.00 1.45 13.72
C THR A 43 23.51 1.30 13.89
N THR A 44 24.29 1.77 12.92
CA THR A 44 25.75 1.80 12.98
C THR A 44 26.27 3.19 13.28
N PHE A 45 27.33 3.32 14.08
CA PHE A 45 28.11 4.55 14.14
C PHE A 45 28.72 4.89 12.77
N LYS A 46 28.84 6.18 12.45
CA LYS A 46 29.56 6.67 11.26
C LYS A 46 30.46 7.85 11.65
N ASP A 47 31.74 7.73 11.32
CA ASP A 47 32.77 8.76 11.49
C ASP A 47 32.41 10.13 10.87
N GLN A 48 31.70 10.11 9.73
CA GLN A 48 31.24 11.31 9.02
C GLN A 48 30.10 12.07 9.72
N GLU A 49 29.45 11.48 10.72
CA GLU A 49 28.32 12.09 11.45
C GLU A 49 28.76 12.77 12.77
N ILE A 50 30.06 12.82 13.06
CA ILE A 50 30.62 13.59 14.19
C ILE A 50 30.39 15.10 13.96
N GLU A 51 29.88 15.79 14.97
CA GLU A 51 29.58 17.22 14.90
C GLU A 51 30.85 18.08 14.76
N ARG A 52 30.86 18.97 13.77
CA ARG A 52 31.99 19.88 13.51
C ARG A 52 32.21 20.84 14.68
N GLY A 53 33.36 20.73 15.33
CA GLY A 53 33.75 21.53 16.50
C GLY A 53 34.17 20.68 17.70
N HIS A 54 33.86 19.37 17.71
CA HIS A 54 34.27 18.42 18.74
C HIS A 54 35.61 17.75 18.44
N THR A 55 36.20 17.09 19.44
CA THR A 55 37.52 16.45 19.38
C THR A 55 37.41 14.97 19.09
N ILE A 56 37.60 14.60 17.82
CA ILE A 56 37.38 13.26 17.23
C ILE A 56 37.73 12.06 18.14
N GLY A 57 38.84 12.11 18.89
CA GLY A 57 39.27 11.01 19.78
C GLY A 57 38.28 10.65 20.90
N PRO A 58 38.01 11.57 21.85
CA PRO A 58 36.94 11.40 22.84
C PRO A 58 35.61 10.87 22.30
N GLU A 59 35.11 11.39 21.17
CA GLU A 59 33.84 10.90 20.60
C GLU A 59 33.92 9.48 20.02
N LEU A 60 35.06 9.09 19.42
CA LEU A 60 35.29 7.71 18.97
C LEU A 60 35.32 6.73 20.15
N VAL A 61 36.06 7.05 21.22
CA VAL A 61 36.11 6.23 22.44
C VAL A 61 34.72 6.07 23.06
N GLN A 62 33.94 7.16 23.11
CA GLN A 62 32.54 7.09 23.57
C GLN A 62 31.68 6.23 22.64
N ALA A 63 31.80 6.36 21.33
CA ALA A 63 31.04 5.55 20.37
C ALA A 63 31.37 4.05 20.44
N ILE A 64 32.62 3.68 20.70
CA ILE A 64 33.03 2.30 20.97
C ILE A 64 32.31 1.78 22.22
N ARG A 65 32.39 2.51 23.36
CA ARG A 65 31.75 2.12 24.63
C ARG A 65 30.23 2.06 24.57
N GLU A 66 29.60 2.94 23.77
CA GLU A 66 28.14 2.98 23.57
C GLU A 66 27.61 1.93 22.57
N SER A 67 28.47 1.12 21.96
CA SER A 67 28.09 0.13 20.95
C SER A 67 27.82 -1.27 21.51
N ARG A 68 26.87 -2.01 20.91
CA ARG A 68 26.58 -3.41 21.34
C ARG A 68 27.55 -4.43 20.75
N ILE A 69 27.99 -4.20 19.51
CA ILE A 69 28.93 -5.04 18.76
C ILE A 69 30.00 -4.15 18.12
N SER A 70 31.26 -4.58 18.15
CA SER A 70 32.35 -3.96 17.40
C SER A 70 32.76 -4.85 16.24
N VAL A 71 32.79 -4.29 15.03
CA VAL A 71 33.16 -4.97 13.79
C VAL A 71 34.51 -4.43 13.33
N VAL A 72 35.55 -5.27 13.36
CA VAL A 72 36.90 -4.90 12.95
C VAL A 72 37.14 -5.42 11.53
N VAL A 73 37.30 -4.50 10.57
CA VAL A 73 37.59 -4.80 9.17
C VAL A 73 39.10 -4.63 8.94
N LEU A 74 39.82 -5.74 9.05
CA LEU A 74 41.27 -5.80 8.88
C LEU A 74 41.60 -5.83 7.39
N SER A 75 42.27 -4.78 6.91
CA SER A 75 42.80 -4.68 5.56
C SER A 75 44.33 -4.66 5.57
N LYS A 76 44.98 -4.80 4.40
CA LYS A 76 46.45 -4.74 4.28
C LYS A 76 47.06 -3.50 4.94
N ASN A 77 46.44 -2.33 4.79
CA ASN A 77 46.98 -1.07 5.33
C ASN A 77 46.43 -0.72 6.72
N TYR A 78 45.63 -1.56 7.38
CA TYR A 78 45.02 -1.25 8.68
C TYR A 78 46.04 -0.77 9.72
N ALA A 79 47.16 -1.49 9.86
CA ALA A 79 48.22 -1.15 10.79
C ALA A 79 49.09 0.07 10.41
N SER A 80 48.85 0.70 9.25
CA SER A 80 49.50 1.97 8.84
C SER A 80 48.90 3.21 9.53
N SER A 81 47.80 3.05 10.27
CA SER A 81 47.08 4.11 10.96
C SER A 81 47.10 3.90 12.47
N SER A 82 47.70 4.81 13.23
CA SER A 82 47.66 4.74 14.70
C SER A 82 46.23 4.79 15.23
N TRP A 83 45.34 5.56 14.59
CA TRP A 83 43.92 5.62 14.96
C TRP A 83 43.25 4.23 14.93
N CYS A 84 43.51 3.43 13.89
CA CYS A 84 42.93 2.09 13.76
C CYS A 84 43.48 1.11 14.81
N LEU A 85 44.71 1.34 15.30
CA LEU A 85 45.34 0.56 16.38
C LEU A 85 44.85 1.00 17.77
N ASP A 86 44.68 2.30 17.99
CA ASP A 86 44.17 2.86 19.24
C ASP A 86 42.67 2.53 19.43
N GLU A 87 41.86 2.59 18.37
CA GLU A 87 40.49 2.06 18.35
C GLU A 87 40.44 0.57 18.67
N LEU A 88 41.35 -0.23 18.11
CA LEU A 88 41.41 -1.67 18.33
C LEU A 88 41.72 -2.02 19.80
N VAL A 89 42.66 -1.31 20.42
CA VAL A 89 42.96 -1.46 21.85
C VAL A 89 41.71 -1.16 22.68
N GLU A 90 41.01 -0.07 22.39
CA GLU A 90 39.80 0.31 23.15
C GLU A 90 38.62 -0.66 22.93
N ILE A 91 38.48 -1.23 21.73
CA ILE A 91 37.50 -2.29 21.43
C ILE A 91 37.79 -3.55 22.27
N LEU A 92 39.06 -3.93 22.43
CA LEU A 92 39.43 -5.09 23.23
C LEU A 92 39.29 -4.83 24.74
N ASN A 93 39.59 -3.63 25.22
CA ASN A 93 39.24 -3.21 26.59
C ASN A 93 37.72 -3.35 26.81
N CYS A 94 36.90 -2.82 25.89
CA CYS A 94 35.42 -2.91 25.98
C CYS A 94 34.89 -4.35 25.88
N LYS A 95 35.59 -5.25 25.17
CA LYS A 95 35.28 -6.68 25.12
C LYS A 95 35.45 -7.33 26.51
N GLU A 96 36.51 -6.99 27.22
CA GLU A 96 36.86 -7.55 28.53
C GLU A 96 36.04 -6.89 29.67
N ASP A 97 35.98 -5.57 29.72
CA ASP A 97 35.30 -4.80 30.78
C ASP A 97 33.77 -4.82 30.67
N LEU A 98 33.23 -4.71 29.45
CA LEU A 98 31.79 -4.48 29.20
C LEU A 98 31.09 -5.69 28.55
N GLY A 99 31.82 -6.76 28.27
CA GLY A 99 31.32 -7.94 27.55
C GLY A 99 30.87 -7.61 26.12
N GLN A 100 31.49 -6.61 25.47
CA GLN A 100 31.15 -6.22 24.10
C GLN A 100 31.47 -7.35 23.12
N ILE A 101 30.55 -7.65 22.20
CA ILE A 101 30.78 -8.68 21.17
C ILE A 101 31.70 -8.09 20.11
N VAL A 102 32.82 -8.75 19.83
CA VAL A 102 33.71 -8.40 18.73
C VAL A 102 33.54 -9.39 17.58
N MET A 103 33.49 -8.88 16.35
CA MET A 103 33.47 -9.66 15.11
C MET A 103 34.51 -9.14 14.13
N THR A 104 35.17 -10.06 13.43
CA THR A 104 36.31 -9.76 12.55
C THR A 104 35.97 -10.06 11.08
N ILE A 105 36.52 -9.24 10.19
CA ILE A 105 36.53 -9.46 8.74
C ILE A 105 37.96 -9.30 8.25
N PHE A 106 38.50 -10.31 7.60
CA PHE A 106 39.84 -10.32 7.00
C PHE A 106 39.71 -9.99 5.51
N TYR A 107 39.93 -8.73 5.17
CA TYR A 107 39.73 -8.14 3.85
C TYR A 107 41.05 -8.06 3.08
N HIS A 108 41.25 -9.00 2.15
CA HIS A 108 42.50 -9.22 1.39
C HIS A 108 43.79 -9.28 2.22
N VAL A 109 43.69 -9.78 3.47
CA VAL A 109 44.82 -10.00 4.39
C VAL A 109 44.68 -11.35 5.08
N ASP A 110 45.77 -12.09 5.27
CA ASP A 110 45.77 -13.35 6.02
C ASP A 110 45.78 -13.08 7.53
N PRO A 111 44.95 -13.76 8.35
CA PRO A 111 44.98 -13.65 9.81
C PRO A 111 46.37 -13.90 10.42
N SER A 112 47.20 -14.72 9.77
CA SER A 112 48.58 -15.01 10.17
C SER A 112 49.48 -13.78 10.09
N ASP A 113 49.33 -12.97 9.04
CA ASP A 113 50.08 -11.72 8.86
C ASP A 113 49.63 -10.65 9.85
N VAL A 114 48.34 -10.59 10.18
CA VAL A 114 47.83 -9.74 11.26
C VAL A 114 48.40 -10.18 12.61
N ARG A 115 48.41 -11.50 12.89
CA ARG A 115 48.84 -12.08 14.17
C ARG A 115 50.34 -11.93 14.43
N LYS A 116 51.16 -12.08 13.39
CA LYS A 116 52.64 -12.03 13.46
C LYS A 116 53.22 -10.67 13.07
N GLN A 117 52.36 -9.74 12.63
CA GLN A 117 52.75 -8.46 12.01
C GLN A 117 53.80 -8.68 10.90
N SER A 118 53.49 -9.58 9.96
CA SER A 118 54.36 -9.96 8.83
C SER A 118 53.83 -9.47 7.47
N GLY A 119 54.66 -9.60 6.44
CA GLY A 119 54.30 -9.23 5.06
C GLY A 119 53.98 -7.73 4.88
N ASP A 120 53.09 -7.44 3.93
CA ASP A 120 52.62 -6.08 3.64
C ASP A 120 52.09 -5.39 4.90
N PHE A 121 51.29 -6.11 5.69
CA PHE A 121 50.66 -5.63 6.94
C PHE A 121 51.71 -5.24 7.98
N GLY A 122 52.71 -6.10 8.18
CA GLY A 122 53.87 -5.84 9.03
C GLY A 122 54.65 -4.59 8.62
N SER A 123 54.86 -4.39 7.31
CA SER A 123 55.57 -3.21 6.79
C SER A 123 54.82 -1.89 7.06
N GLY A 124 53.48 -1.94 7.15
CA GLY A 124 52.64 -0.83 7.59
C GLY A 124 52.78 -0.58 9.09
N PHE A 125 52.73 -1.66 9.89
CA PHE A 125 52.86 -1.60 11.35
C PHE A 125 54.22 -1.03 11.79
N GLU A 126 55.32 -1.48 11.20
CA GLU A 126 56.67 -1.04 11.55
C GLU A 126 56.84 0.47 11.35
N LYS A 127 56.31 1.02 10.26
CA LYS A 127 56.30 2.47 9.99
C LYS A 127 55.51 3.24 11.05
N THR A 128 54.31 2.76 11.42
CA THR A 128 53.47 3.39 12.48
C THR A 128 54.14 3.36 13.86
N CYS A 129 54.98 2.36 14.12
CA CYS A 129 55.75 2.21 15.35
C CYS A 129 56.98 3.15 15.44
N GLN A 130 57.41 3.79 14.34
CA GLN A 130 58.53 4.73 14.38
C GLN A 130 58.20 5.95 15.25
N GLY A 131 59.06 6.24 16.23
CA GLY A 131 58.84 7.33 17.19
C GLY A 131 57.79 7.07 18.28
N LYS A 132 57.27 5.84 18.41
CA LYS A 132 56.37 5.43 19.50
C LYS A 132 57.15 4.80 20.66
N THR A 133 56.63 4.91 21.88
CA THR A 133 57.20 4.25 23.07
C THR A 133 56.97 2.74 23.02
N GLU A 134 57.86 1.96 23.64
CA GLU A 134 57.73 0.50 23.69
C GLU A 134 56.42 0.04 24.34
N GLU A 135 55.92 0.76 25.34
CA GLU A 135 54.61 0.50 25.97
C GLU A 135 53.43 0.57 24.98
N VAL A 136 53.46 1.52 24.04
CA VAL A 136 52.42 1.68 23.01
C VAL A 136 52.55 0.59 21.96
N LYS A 137 53.78 0.30 21.51
CA LYS A 137 54.04 -0.80 20.55
C LYS A 137 53.56 -2.13 21.11
N GLN A 138 53.88 -2.44 22.36
CA GLN A 138 53.52 -3.69 23.02
C GLN A 138 51.98 -3.86 23.09
N LYS A 139 51.25 -2.82 23.48
CA LYS A 139 49.77 -2.82 23.48
C LYS A 139 49.20 -3.08 22.09
N TRP A 140 49.75 -2.46 21.05
CA TRP A 140 49.28 -2.70 19.68
C TRP A 140 49.61 -4.11 19.19
N ILE A 141 50.79 -4.67 19.50
CA ILE A 141 51.17 -6.06 19.19
C ILE A 141 50.20 -7.05 19.85
N GLU A 142 49.92 -6.86 21.14
CA GLU A 142 48.98 -7.70 21.91
C GLU A 142 47.56 -7.62 21.35
N ALA A 143 47.10 -6.41 21.01
CA ALA A 143 45.79 -6.20 20.40
C ALA A 143 45.66 -6.86 19.01
N LEU A 144 46.67 -6.73 18.15
CA LEU A 144 46.71 -7.37 16.83
C LEU A 144 46.80 -8.90 16.93
N ALA A 145 47.59 -9.41 17.87
CA ALA A 145 47.68 -10.85 18.15
C ALA A 145 46.35 -11.41 18.67
N HIS A 146 45.66 -10.70 19.58
CA HIS A 146 44.36 -11.13 20.13
C HIS A 146 43.26 -11.06 19.07
N VAL A 147 43.11 -9.96 18.33
CA VAL A 147 42.03 -9.83 17.32
C VAL A 147 42.16 -10.89 16.21
N ALA A 148 43.38 -11.26 15.82
CA ALA A 148 43.62 -12.30 14.82
C ALA A 148 43.26 -13.73 15.29
N THR A 149 43.03 -13.95 16.59
CA THR A 149 42.48 -15.22 17.10
C THR A 149 40.95 -15.28 17.11
N ILE A 150 40.28 -14.15 16.90
CA ILE A 150 38.81 -14.09 16.83
C ILE A 150 38.37 -14.62 15.47
N ALA A 151 37.60 -15.71 15.48
CA ALA A 151 36.99 -16.29 14.28
C ALA A 151 36.07 -15.27 13.58
N GLY A 152 36.32 -15.06 12.29
CA GLY A 152 35.63 -14.07 11.45
C GLY A 152 35.56 -14.52 10.00
N GLU A 153 35.00 -13.66 9.15
CA GLU A 153 34.89 -13.95 7.71
C GLU A 153 36.17 -13.56 6.98
N HIS A 154 36.63 -14.44 6.08
CA HIS A 154 37.80 -14.21 5.26
C HIS A 154 37.36 -13.96 3.81
N SER A 155 37.60 -12.76 3.30
CA SER A 155 37.24 -12.33 1.93
C SER A 155 37.60 -13.35 0.84
N LEU A 156 38.84 -13.86 0.84
CA LEU A 156 39.31 -14.86 -0.14
C LEU A 156 38.57 -16.22 -0.11
N ASN A 157 37.77 -16.52 0.93
CA ASN A 157 36.98 -17.74 1.00
C ASN A 157 35.60 -17.61 0.31
N TRP A 158 35.27 -16.41 -0.17
CA TRP A 158 33.99 -16.08 -0.80
C TRP A 158 34.16 -15.86 -2.30
N VAL A 159 33.23 -16.39 -3.09
CA VAL A 159 33.19 -16.19 -4.56
C VAL A 159 32.77 -14.76 -4.91
N ASP A 160 31.95 -14.13 -4.07
CA ASP A 160 31.53 -12.75 -4.21
C ASP A 160 31.39 -12.05 -2.85
N GLU A 161 31.72 -10.75 -2.81
CA GLU A 161 31.63 -9.96 -1.58
C GLU A 161 30.19 -9.71 -1.11
N ALA A 162 29.21 -9.72 -2.01
CA ALA A 162 27.83 -9.39 -1.66
C ALA A 162 27.21 -10.49 -0.77
N ALA A 163 27.47 -11.76 -1.08
CA ALA A 163 27.11 -12.91 -0.26
C ALA A 163 27.83 -12.89 1.10
N MET A 164 29.11 -12.50 1.14
CA MET A 164 29.84 -12.31 2.40
C MET A 164 29.20 -11.21 3.26
N VAL A 165 28.90 -10.04 2.67
CA VAL A 165 28.21 -8.93 3.36
C VAL A 165 26.81 -9.35 3.82
N GLU A 166 26.07 -10.12 3.03
CA GLU A 166 24.72 -10.57 3.38
C GLU A 166 24.71 -11.60 4.50
N LYS A 167 25.62 -12.57 4.48
CA LYS A 167 25.84 -13.48 5.62
C LYS A 167 26.24 -12.69 6.86
N PHE A 168 27.29 -11.87 6.76
CA PHE A 168 27.84 -11.15 7.92
C PHE A 168 26.79 -10.22 8.56
N ALA A 169 26.02 -9.47 7.77
CA ALA A 169 24.94 -8.63 8.28
C ALA A 169 23.79 -9.43 8.92
N THR A 170 23.59 -10.68 8.50
CA THR A 170 22.64 -11.61 9.13
C THR A 170 23.18 -12.14 10.44
N ASP A 171 24.46 -12.51 10.51
CA ASP A 171 25.11 -12.97 11.75
C ASP A 171 25.15 -11.86 12.82
N VAL A 172 25.43 -10.62 12.42
CA VAL A 172 25.29 -9.43 13.29
C VAL A 172 23.85 -9.26 13.77
N SER A 173 22.85 -9.35 12.87
CA SER A 173 21.43 -9.27 13.24
C SER A 173 21.02 -10.33 14.25
N ASN A 174 21.53 -11.55 14.11
CA ASN A 174 21.28 -12.66 15.02
C ASN A 174 21.95 -12.41 16.39
N LYS A 175 23.23 -12.00 16.41
CA LYS A 175 23.97 -11.69 17.65
C LYS A 175 23.45 -10.46 18.40
N LEU A 176 22.86 -9.49 17.71
CA LEU A 176 22.17 -8.35 18.35
C LEU A 176 20.93 -8.78 19.16
N GLY A 177 20.48 -10.03 18.99
CA GLY A 177 19.36 -10.58 19.73
C GLY A 177 18.06 -9.84 19.41
N VAL A 178 17.80 -9.59 18.11
CA VAL A 178 16.50 -9.10 17.63
C VAL A 178 15.45 -10.11 18.05
N THR A 179 14.86 -9.87 19.20
CA THR A 179 13.97 -10.81 19.87
C THR A 179 12.72 -10.97 19.00
N PRO A 180 12.21 -12.20 18.78
CA PRO A 180 10.88 -12.37 18.19
C PRO A 180 9.90 -11.45 18.92
N SER A 181 9.15 -10.65 18.16
CA SER A 181 8.57 -9.42 18.72
C SER A 181 7.72 -9.70 19.96
N ARG A 182 8.04 -9.04 21.09
CA ARG A 182 7.26 -9.06 22.36
C ARG A 182 5.79 -8.64 22.22
N ASN A 183 5.37 -8.22 21.01
CA ASN A 183 3.98 -7.97 20.63
C ASN A 183 3.01 -9.16 20.87
N PHE A 184 3.53 -10.35 21.15
CA PHE A 184 2.75 -11.54 21.48
C PHE A 184 2.88 -11.99 22.95
N ASP A 185 3.68 -11.30 23.78
CA ASP A 185 3.72 -11.55 25.22
C ASP A 185 2.32 -11.23 25.80
N GLY A 186 1.73 -12.20 26.50
CA GLY A 186 0.33 -12.12 26.97
C GLY A 186 -0.75 -12.47 25.93
N MET A 187 -0.40 -13.16 24.83
CA MET A 187 -1.37 -13.80 23.94
C MET A 187 -1.64 -15.25 24.40
N VAL A 188 -2.80 -15.48 25.01
CA VAL A 188 -3.25 -16.81 25.45
C VAL A 188 -3.60 -17.71 24.25
N GLY A 189 -3.38 -19.02 24.37
CA GLY A 189 -3.76 -20.05 23.38
C GLY A 189 -3.03 -20.01 22.03
N LEU A 190 -2.28 -18.94 21.74
CA LEU A 190 -1.71 -18.66 20.43
C LEU A 190 -0.74 -19.76 19.95
N GLU A 191 0.05 -20.36 20.84
CA GLU A 191 1.02 -21.40 20.46
C GLU A 191 0.34 -22.69 19.96
N ALA A 192 -0.86 -23.01 20.43
CA ALA A 192 -1.64 -24.14 19.92
C ALA A 192 -2.06 -23.89 18.45
N HIS A 193 -2.65 -22.72 18.17
CA HIS A 193 -2.99 -22.30 16.81
C HIS A 193 -1.77 -22.23 15.89
N LEU A 194 -0.63 -21.74 16.38
CA LEU A 194 0.61 -21.69 15.60
C LEU A 194 1.12 -23.09 15.26
N ARG A 195 1.05 -24.04 16.20
CA ARG A 195 1.45 -25.44 15.99
C ARG A 195 0.58 -26.12 14.95
N GLU A 196 -0.75 -25.97 15.03
CA GLU A 196 -1.69 -26.55 14.07
C GLU A 196 -1.54 -25.94 12.67
N VAL A 197 -1.43 -24.60 12.55
CA VAL A 197 -1.24 -24.00 11.22
C VAL A 197 0.14 -24.34 10.63
N LYS A 198 1.18 -24.53 11.46
CA LYS A 198 2.49 -25.03 11.00
C LYS A 198 2.44 -26.44 10.42
N THR A 199 1.67 -27.38 11.01
CA THR A 199 1.55 -28.73 10.44
C THR A 199 0.88 -28.68 9.07
N PHE A 200 -0.16 -27.86 8.90
CA PHE A 200 -0.80 -27.63 7.60
C PHE A 200 0.11 -26.93 6.57
N LEU A 201 1.06 -26.09 7.03
CA LEU A 201 2.04 -25.44 6.15
C LEU A 201 3.06 -26.42 5.56
N CYS A 202 3.36 -27.55 6.20
CA CYS A 202 4.34 -28.56 5.74
C CYS A 202 5.61 -27.91 5.12
N LEU A 203 6.40 -27.16 5.89
CA LEU A 203 7.47 -26.30 5.35
C LEU A 203 8.56 -27.03 4.55
N GLU A 204 8.69 -28.34 4.75
CA GLU A 204 9.63 -29.25 4.05
C GLU A 204 9.15 -29.66 2.65
N SER A 205 7.88 -29.44 2.31
CA SER A 205 7.29 -29.82 1.01
C SER A 205 7.60 -28.81 -0.09
N ASP A 206 8.01 -29.31 -1.26
CA ASP A 206 8.30 -28.49 -2.45
C ASP A 206 7.06 -27.87 -3.12
N GLU A 207 5.86 -28.36 -2.79
CA GLU A 207 4.58 -27.85 -3.31
C GLU A 207 4.32 -26.39 -2.93
N VAL A 208 3.58 -25.67 -3.77
CA VAL A 208 2.97 -24.38 -3.40
C VAL A 208 1.68 -24.66 -2.62
N LYS A 209 1.60 -24.18 -1.37
CA LYS A 209 0.43 -24.41 -0.51
C LYS A 209 -0.35 -23.13 -0.23
N MET A 210 -1.64 -23.18 -0.54
CA MET A 210 -2.64 -22.17 -0.17
C MET A 210 -3.44 -22.67 1.05
N ILE A 211 -3.54 -21.85 2.09
CA ILE A 211 -4.23 -22.18 3.35
C ILE A 211 -5.23 -21.08 3.70
N GLY A 212 -6.47 -21.47 3.97
CA GLY A 212 -7.52 -20.58 4.41
C GLY A 212 -7.72 -20.61 5.92
N ILE A 213 -7.54 -19.50 6.62
CA ILE A 213 -7.89 -19.33 8.04
C ILE A 213 -9.27 -18.67 8.11
N TRP A 214 -10.27 -19.40 8.63
CA TRP A 214 -11.66 -18.97 8.68
C TRP A 214 -12.23 -19.00 10.12
N GLY A 215 -13.23 -18.16 10.38
CA GLY A 215 -13.89 -18.05 11.68
C GLY A 215 -14.58 -16.68 11.87
N PRO A 216 -15.30 -16.44 12.98
CA PRO A 216 -16.07 -15.22 13.21
C PRO A 216 -15.22 -13.95 13.34
N ALA A 217 -15.87 -12.77 13.29
CA ALA A 217 -15.20 -11.50 13.54
C ALA A 217 -14.74 -11.41 15.01
N GLY A 218 -13.56 -10.84 15.29
CA GLY A 218 -13.03 -10.70 16.65
C GLY A 218 -12.36 -11.95 17.26
N ILE A 219 -12.39 -13.10 16.57
CA ILE A 219 -11.84 -14.38 17.08
C ILE A 219 -10.30 -14.47 17.14
N GLY A 220 -9.58 -13.57 16.44
CA GLY A 220 -8.11 -13.55 16.46
C GLY A 220 -7.39 -14.05 15.19
N LYS A 221 -8.09 -14.38 14.10
CA LYS A 221 -7.47 -14.80 12.80
C LYS A 221 -6.28 -13.93 12.37
N THR A 222 -6.46 -12.61 12.38
CA THR A 222 -5.46 -11.60 12.03
C THR A 222 -4.26 -11.58 12.98
N THR A 223 -4.46 -12.00 14.24
CA THR A 223 -3.39 -12.15 15.24
C THR A 223 -2.57 -13.41 14.94
N ILE A 224 -3.23 -14.55 14.73
CA ILE A 224 -2.59 -15.83 14.34
C ILE A 224 -1.76 -15.64 13.08
N ALA A 225 -2.34 -15.03 12.04
CA ALA A 225 -1.65 -14.78 10.78
C ALA A 225 -0.43 -13.85 10.97
N ARG A 226 -0.51 -12.82 11.82
CA ARG A 226 0.65 -11.94 12.10
C ARG A 226 1.75 -12.65 12.89
N ALA A 227 1.39 -13.52 13.81
CA ALA A 227 2.35 -14.34 14.55
C ALA A 227 3.07 -15.32 13.61
N LEU A 228 2.34 -15.99 12.70
CA LEU A 228 2.93 -16.80 11.64
C LEU A 228 3.88 -15.99 10.74
N TYR A 229 3.49 -14.79 10.34
CA TYR A 229 4.34 -13.90 9.53
C TYR A 229 5.65 -13.56 10.23
N ASN A 230 5.59 -13.09 11.48
CA ASN A 230 6.77 -12.68 12.24
C ASN A 230 7.72 -13.87 12.51
N LEU A 231 7.18 -15.09 12.56
CA LEU A 231 7.93 -16.32 12.82
C LEU A 231 8.52 -16.98 11.57
N LEU A 232 7.88 -16.81 10.41
CA LEU A 232 8.24 -17.51 9.17
C LEU A 232 8.88 -16.61 8.11
N SER A 233 8.64 -15.29 8.13
CA SER A 233 9.08 -14.36 7.07
C SER A 233 10.59 -14.41 6.77
N SER A 234 11.43 -14.67 7.77
CA SER A 234 12.89 -14.83 7.62
C SER A 234 13.33 -16.08 6.83
N GLN A 235 12.43 -17.06 6.65
CA GLN A 235 12.72 -18.32 5.95
C GLN A 235 12.42 -18.26 4.44
N PHE A 236 11.90 -17.14 3.94
CA PHE A 236 11.45 -16.95 2.56
C PHE A 236 12.20 -15.77 1.92
N ARG A 237 12.51 -15.88 0.61
CA ARG A 237 13.24 -14.85 -0.14
C ARG A 237 12.45 -13.54 -0.20
N PHE A 238 11.13 -13.65 -0.39
CA PHE A 238 10.22 -12.52 -0.25
C PHE A 238 9.05 -12.87 0.66
N SER A 239 8.56 -11.88 1.40
CA SER A 239 7.40 -12.02 2.26
C SER A 239 6.55 -10.74 2.27
N CYS A 240 5.22 -10.90 2.34
CA CYS A 240 4.29 -9.78 2.44
C CYS A 240 3.12 -10.09 3.37
N PHE A 241 2.76 -9.10 4.20
CA PHE A 241 1.53 -9.08 5.00
C PHE A 241 0.59 -8.00 4.47
N MET A 242 -0.38 -8.37 3.64
CA MET A 242 -1.34 -7.46 3.03
C MET A 242 -2.59 -7.35 3.91
N ARG A 243 -2.98 -6.13 4.28
CA ARG A 243 -4.11 -5.84 5.19
C ARG A 243 -5.14 -4.94 4.54
N ASN A 244 -6.35 -4.95 5.10
CA ASN A 244 -7.45 -4.06 4.76
C ASN A 244 -7.79 -4.10 3.27
N LEU A 245 -8.07 -5.31 2.77
CA LEU A 245 -8.64 -5.55 1.44
C LEU A 245 -10.11 -5.08 1.37
N LYS A 246 -10.33 -3.79 1.66
CA LYS A 246 -11.65 -3.12 1.69
C LYS A 246 -11.98 -2.36 0.41
N MET A 247 -11.02 -2.23 -0.51
CA MET A 247 -11.26 -1.73 -1.86
C MET A 247 -12.28 -2.67 -2.54
N SER A 248 -13.35 -2.10 -3.10
CA SER A 248 -14.14 -2.82 -4.09
C SER A 248 -13.32 -2.97 -5.38
N VAL A 249 -13.62 -3.99 -6.17
CA VAL A 249 -12.77 -4.44 -7.29
C VAL A 249 -13.61 -4.38 -8.58
N ASP A 250 -14.29 -3.24 -8.75
CA ASP A 250 -15.42 -3.10 -9.66
C ASP A 250 -14.99 -2.74 -11.09
N ASP A 251 -13.73 -2.34 -11.29
CA ASP A 251 -13.14 -1.93 -12.56
C ASP A 251 -11.75 -2.55 -12.80
N TYR A 252 -11.15 -2.31 -13.97
CA TYR A 252 -9.83 -2.86 -14.32
C TYR A 252 -8.68 -2.17 -13.57
N ASP A 253 -8.76 -0.85 -13.37
CA ASP A 253 -7.70 -0.05 -12.74
C ASP A 253 -7.54 -0.36 -11.25
N SER A 254 -8.64 -0.63 -10.54
CA SER A 254 -8.64 -1.10 -9.15
C SER A 254 -8.00 -2.49 -9.01
N LYS A 255 -8.18 -3.38 -9.98
CA LYS A 255 -7.50 -4.69 -10.05
C LYS A 255 -5.99 -4.51 -10.24
N LEU A 256 -5.56 -3.66 -11.18
CA LEU A 256 -4.15 -3.31 -11.40
C LEU A 256 -3.53 -2.65 -10.16
N SER A 257 -4.26 -1.74 -9.51
CA SER A 257 -3.84 -1.10 -8.26
C SER A 257 -3.65 -2.13 -7.14
N LEU A 258 -4.52 -3.13 -7.04
CA LEU A 258 -4.43 -4.17 -6.02
C LEU A 258 -3.20 -5.07 -6.25
N GLN A 259 -2.91 -5.46 -7.49
CA GLN A 259 -1.66 -6.18 -7.83
C GLN A 259 -0.41 -5.31 -7.57
N SER A 260 -0.45 -4.03 -7.95
CA SER A 260 0.63 -3.06 -7.70
C SER A 260 0.94 -2.94 -6.21
N GLN A 261 -0.09 -2.89 -5.35
CA GLN A 261 0.07 -2.85 -3.90
C GLN A 261 0.65 -4.13 -3.29
N LEU A 262 0.44 -5.29 -3.90
CA LEU A 262 1.09 -6.53 -3.48
C LEU A 262 2.56 -6.54 -3.90
N LEU A 263 2.85 -6.31 -5.18
CA LEU A 263 4.20 -6.35 -5.73
C LEU A 263 5.11 -5.27 -5.13
N SER A 264 4.63 -4.03 -4.96
CA SER A 264 5.38 -2.97 -4.27
C SER A 264 5.78 -3.32 -2.83
N LYS A 265 4.97 -4.13 -2.12
CA LYS A 265 5.27 -4.60 -0.76
C LYS A 265 6.21 -5.81 -0.75
N ILE A 266 6.02 -6.76 -1.66
CA ILE A 266 6.88 -7.96 -1.80
C ILE A 266 8.29 -7.55 -2.24
N LEU A 267 8.40 -6.72 -3.28
CA LEU A 267 9.65 -6.29 -3.91
C LEU A 267 10.26 -5.05 -3.26
N LYS A 268 9.55 -4.42 -2.31
CA LYS A 268 9.93 -3.18 -1.60
C LYS A 268 10.15 -1.96 -2.52
N HIS A 269 9.67 -2.01 -3.76
CA HIS A 269 9.75 -0.93 -4.74
C HIS A 269 8.51 -0.03 -4.66
N ARG A 270 8.68 1.24 -4.25
CA ARG A 270 7.53 2.13 -3.96
C ARG A 270 6.75 2.57 -5.20
N ASP A 271 7.41 2.68 -6.34
CA ASP A 271 6.84 3.20 -7.58
C ASP A 271 6.51 2.10 -8.61
N MET A 272 6.33 0.86 -8.15
CA MET A 272 5.98 -0.28 -9.01
C MET A 272 4.60 -0.08 -9.65
N ARG A 273 4.55 -0.05 -10.99
CA ARG A 273 3.31 0.07 -11.77
C ARG A 273 3.01 -1.25 -12.47
N VAL A 274 1.80 -1.78 -12.25
CA VAL A 274 1.32 -2.97 -12.94
C VAL A 274 0.43 -2.57 -14.10
N HIS A 275 0.78 -3.03 -15.29
CA HIS A 275 0.09 -2.69 -16.55
C HIS A 275 -0.93 -3.75 -17.02
N HIS A 276 -0.87 -4.96 -16.47
CA HIS A 276 -1.82 -6.05 -16.75
C HIS A 276 -2.02 -6.97 -15.53
N LEU A 277 -3.07 -7.78 -15.54
CA LEU A 277 -3.39 -8.71 -14.43
C LEU A 277 -2.56 -10.00 -14.39
N GLY A 278 -1.55 -10.15 -15.27
CA GLY A 278 -0.58 -11.25 -15.25
C GLY A 278 0.64 -11.01 -14.35
N ALA A 279 0.88 -9.79 -13.87
CA ALA A 279 2.18 -9.40 -13.33
C ALA A 279 2.58 -10.18 -12.07
N ILE A 280 1.62 -10.53 -11.19
CA ILE A 280 1.94 -11.36 -10.02
C ILE A 280 2.52 -12.71 -10.44
N LYS A 281 2.01 -13.31 -11.52
CA LYS A 281 2.57 -14.56 -12.06
C LYS A 281 3.97 -14.33 -12.59
N GLU A 282 4.16 -13.40 -13.51
CA GLU A 282 5.48 -13.15 -14.14
C GLU A 282 6.58 -12.87 -13.11
N TRP A 283 6.32 -12.02 -12.11
CA TRP A 283 7.32 -11.64 -11.12
C TRP A 283 7.57 -12.71 -10.05
N LEU A 284 6.60 -13.60 -9.77
CA LEU A 284 6.68 -14.54 -8.64
C LEU A 284 6.70 -16.03 -9.03
N HIS A 285 6.53 -16.38 -10.31
CA HIS A 285 6.47 -17.77 -10.81
C HIS A 285 7.62 -18.65 -10.33
N ASP A 286 8.84 -18.11 -10.28
CA ASP A 286 10.04 -18.84 -9.84
C ASP A 286 10.53 -18.42 -8.45
N GLN A 287 9.76 -17.58 -7.74
CA GLN A 287 10.17 -17.01 -6.46
C GLN A 287 9.52 -17.74 -5.28
N ARG A 288 10.33 -18.15 -4.31
CA ARG A 288 9.86 -18.72 -3.04
C ARG A 288 9.32 -17.62 -2.11
N VAL A 289 8.00 -17.49 -2.03
CA VAL A 289 7.31 -16.40 -1.31
C VAL A 289 6.45 -16.85 -0.12
N LEU A 290 6.35 -15.98 0.89
CA LEU A 290 5.35 -16.06 1.96
C LEU A 290 4.36 -14.89 1.84
N ILE A 291 3.13 -15.15 1.41
CA ILE A 291 2.10 -14.12 1.24
C ILE A 291 0.98 -14.35 2.25
N ILE A 292 0.61 -13.29 2.98
CA ILE A 292 -0.58 -13.30 3.84
C ILE A 292 -1.57 -12.24 3.37
N LEU A 293 -2.79 -12.67 3.06
CA LEU A 293 -3.93 -11.84 2.65
C LEU A 293 -4.92 -11.76 3.82
N ASP A 294 -4.95 -10.63 4.53
CA ASP A 294 -5.72 -10.44 5.78
C ASP A 294 -7.09 -9.78 5.55
N ASP A 295 -8.14 -10.44 6.04
CA ASP A 295 -9.57 -10.08 5.99
C ASP A 295 -10.16 -9.98 4.56
N VAL A 296 -9.89 -10.97 3.70
CA VAL A 296 -10.48 -11.10 2.35
C VAL A 296 -12.01 -11.12 2.44
N HIS A 297 -12.67 -10.24 1.70
CA HIS A 297 -14.12 -10.05 1.74
C HIS A 297 -14.84 -10.59 0.51
N ASP A 298 -14.16 -10.69 -0.61
CA ASP A 298 -14.72 -11.12 -1.88
C ASP A 298 -13.83 -12.12 -2.62
N LEU A 299 -14.40 -12.89 -3.55
CA LEU A 299 -13.68 -13.87 -4.36
C LEU A 299 -12.77 -13.19 -5.40
N GLU A 300 -13.21 -12.11 -6.02
CA GLU A 300 -12.45 -11.43 -7.09
C GLU A 300 -11.15 -10.82 -6.55
N GLN A 301 -11.17 -10.33 -5.30
CA GLN A 301 -9.96 -9.90 -4.58
C GLN A 301 -8.90 -11.01 -4.48
N LEU A 302 -9.34 -12.25 -4.25
CA LEU A 302 -8.44 -13.39 -4.10
C LEU A 302 -7.95 -13.88 -5.47
N GLU A 303 -8.82 -13.92 -6.48
CA GLU A 303 -8.45 -14.27 -7.86
C GLU A 303 -7.49 -13.25 -8.48
N VAL A 304 -7.62 -11.96 -8.16
CA VAL A 304 -6.70 -10.90 -8.61
C VAL A 304 -5.32 -11.02 -7.96
N LEU A 305 -5.24 -11.47 -6.70
CA LEU A 305 -3.99 -11.50 -5.93
C LEU A 305 -3.26 -12.85 -5.94
N ALA A 306 -3.98 -13.96 -6.09
CA ALA A 306 -3.44 -15.30 -5.93
C ALA A 306 -4.29 -16.37 -6.65
N LYS A 307 -4.67 -16.12 -7.91
CA LYS A 307 -5.59 -16.95 -8.71
C LYS A 307 -5.32 -18.46 -8.65
N GLU A 308 -4.05 -18.84 -8.78
CA GLU A 308 -3.64 -20.24 -8.88
C GLU A 308 -2.29 -20.48 -8.19
N PRO A 309 -2.02 -21.69 -7.66
CA PRO A 309 -0.68 -22.04 -7.15
C PRO A 309 0.44 -21.91 -8.19
N SER A 310 0.09 -22.00 -9.48
CA SER A 310 0.98 -21.82 -10.64
C SER A 310 1.55 -20.40 -10.79
N TRP A 311 1.14 -19.45 -9.95
CA TRP A 311 1.65 -18.08 -9.94
C TRP A 311 2.89 -17.88 -9.06
N PHE A 312 3.32 -18.93 -8.33
CA PHE A 312 4.35 -18.81 -7.30
C PHE A 312 5.39 -19.93 -7.41
N GLY A 313 6.64 -19.64 -7.07
CA GLY A 313 7.74 -20.60 -7.09
C GLY A 313 7.56 -21.73 -6.07
N THR A 314 8.29 -22.82 -6.28
CA THR A 314 8.29 -23.98 -5.38
C THR A 314 8.58 -23.57 -3.92
N ARG A 315 8.05 -24.34 -2.98
CA ARG A 315 8.07 -24.06 -1.53
C ARG A 315 7.36 -22.76 -1.10
N SER A 316 6.60 -22.10 -1.97
CA SER A 316 5.81 -20.90 -1.59
C SER A 316 4.61 -21.23 -0.70
N ARG A 317 4.24 -20.28 0.18
CA ARG A 317 3.14 -20.42 1.14
C ARG A 317 2.24 -19.18 1.09
N ILE A 318 0.96 -19.39 0.83
CA ILE A 318 -0.05 -18.34 0.74
C ILE A 318 -1.11 -18.59 1.81
N ILE A 319 -1.31 -17.63 2.71
CA ILE A 319 -2.24 -17.73 3.83
C ILE A 319 -3.33 -16.66 3.65
N VAL A 320 -4.59 -17.09 3.63
CA VAL A 320 -5.75 -16.22 3.41
C VAL A 320 -6.60 -16.20 4.67
N THR A 321 -6.80 -15.03 5.30
CA THR A 321 -7.74 -14.90 6.42
C THR A 321 -9.08 -14.36 5.92
N THR A 322 -10.19 -14.98 6.30
CA THR A 322 -11.53 -14.51 5.92
C THR A 322 -12.61 -14.87 6.94
N LYS A 323 -13.74 -14.17 6.88
CA LYS A 323 -14.97 -14.50 7.61
C LYS A 323 -15.88 -15.43 6.80
N TYR A 324 -15.58 -15.66 5.52
CA TYR A 324 -16.50 -16.30 4.56
C TYR A 324 -15.93 -17.63 4.04
N LYS A 325 -16.25 -18.76 4.69
CA LYS A 325 -15.84 -20.11 4.25
C LYS A 325 -16.19 -20.42 2.78
N LYS A 326 -17.24 -19.77 2.23
CA LYS A 326 -17.64 -19.89 0.82
C LYS A 326 -16.56 -19.41 -0.17
N ILE A 327 -15.77 -18.39 0.18
CA ILE A 327 -14.74 -17.82 -0.72
C ILE A 327 -13.62 -18.83 -0.91
N LEU A 328 -13.12 -19.38 0.20
CA LEU A 328 -12.07 -20.41 0.20
C LEU A 328 -12.48 -21.64 -0.62
N LYS A 329 -13.74 -22.09 -0.49
CA LYS A 329 -14.29 -23.21 -1.27
C LYS A 329 -14.42 -22.88 -2.76
N ALA A 330 -14.91 -21.69 -3.12
CA ALA A 330 -15.03 -21.26 -4.51
C ALA A 330 -13.66 -21.19 -5.20
N HIS A 331 -12.66 -20.66 -4.49
CA HIS A 331 -11.25 -20.61 -4.91
C HIS A 331 -10.51 -21.96 -4.78
N ARG A 332 -11.22 -23.08 -4.50
CA ARG A 332 -10.65 -24.44 -4.40
C ARG A 332 -9.49 -24.59 -3.39
N ILE A 333 -9.47 -23.77 -2.34
CA ILE A 333 -8.51 -23.92 -1.23
C ILE A 333 -8.96 -25.11 -0.38
N ASN A 334 -8.24 -26.22 -0.52
CA ASN A 334 -8.57 -27.50 0.13
C ASN A 334 -8.20 -27.51 1.63
N VAL A 335 -7.13 -26.79 2.01
CA VAL A 335 -6.65 -26.74 3.40
C VAL A 335 -7.26 -25.53 4.11
N ILE A 336 -8.30 -25.78 4.92
CA ILE A 336 -9.03 -24.73 5.64
C ILE A 336 -8.93 -24.98 7.15
N TYR A 337 -8.24 -24.07 7.85
CA TYR A 337 -8.21 -24.02 9.30
C TYR A 337 -9.41 -23.23 9.83
N HIS A 338 -10.13 -23.80 10.80
CA HIS A 338 -11.15 -23.09 11.56
C HIS A 338 -10.53 -22.59 12.87
N VAL A 339 -10.70 -21.30 13.16
CA VAL A 339 -10.35 -20.75 14.48
C VAL A 339 -11.57 -20.89 15.38
N ASP A 340 -11.54 -21.91 16.23
CA ASP A 340 -12.53 -22.11 17.28
C ASP A 340 -12.42 -21.03 18.39
N PHE A 341 -13.41 -21.00 19.28
CA PHE A 341 -13.38 -20.12 20.45
C PHE A 341 -12.40 -20.67 21.49
N PRO A 342 -11.71 -19.79 22.25
CA PRO A 342 -10.84 -20.22 23.34
C PRO A 342 -11.65 -20.97 24.40
N SER A 343 -10.95 -21.82 25.17
CA SER A 343 -11.52 -22.49 26.34
C SER A 343 -12.04 -21.47 27.36
N LYS A 344 -12.83 -21.90 28.35
CA LYS A 344 -13.32 -20.97 29.38
C LYS A 344 -12.17 -20.42 30.24
N GLU A 345 -11.16 -21.25 30.44
CA GLU A 345 -9.93 -20.97 31.18
C GLU A 345 -9.07 -19.97 30.40
N GLU A 346 -8.85 -20.20 29.10
CA GLU A 346 -8.15 -19.26 28.21
C GLU A 346 -8.91 -17.93 28.08
N ALA A 347 -10.24 -17.96 27.97
CA ALA A 347 -11.09 -16.77 27.91
C ALA A 347 -11.01 -15.94 29.21
N LEU A 348 -10.97 -16.61 30.37
CA LEU A 348 -10.76 -15.98 31.66
C LEU A 348 -9.36 -15.34 31.73
N GLU A 349 -8.32 -16.04 31.29
CA GLU A 349 -6.96 -15.50 31.25
C GLU A 349 -6.86 -14.26 30.33
N ILE A 350 -7.48 -14.28 29.14
CA ILE A 350 -7.55 -13.12 28.23
C ILE A 350 -8.22 -11.91 28.91
N LEU A 351 -9.30 -12.14 29.66
CA LEU A 351 -9.98 -11.11 30.43
C LEU A 351 -9.06 -10.58 31.54
N CYS A 352 -8.42 -11.45 32.33
CA CYS A 352 -7.56 -11.08 33.45
C CYS A 352 -6.29 -10.34 33.01
N LEU A 353 -5.66 -10.73 31.90
CA LEU A 353 -4.54 -9.98 31.30
C LEU A 353 -4.98 -8.59 30.80
N SER A 354 -6.25 -8.43 30.44
CA SER A 354 -6.84 -7.16 30.02
C SER A 354 -7.21 -6.28 31.22
N ALA A 355 -7.83 -6.84 32.26
CA ALA A 355 -8.34 -6.15 33.43
C ALA A 355 -7.30 -5.91 34.54
N PHE A 356 -6.47 -6.90 34.82
CA PHE A 356 -5.60 -6.91 36.00
C PHE A 356 -4.10 -6.94 35.66
N LYS A 357 -3.73 -7.18 34.39
CA LYS A 357 -2.34 -7.42 33.93
C LYS A 357 -1.68 -8.70 34.49
N GLN A 358 -2.49 -9.65 34.90
CA GLN A 358 -2.09 -10.96 35.44
C GLN A 358 -2.99 -12.06 34.84
N SER A 359 -2.53 -13.31 34.82
CA SER A 359 -3.26 -14.43 34.19
C SER A 359 -4.50 -14.90 34.97
N SER A 360 -4.59 -14.59 36.27
CA SER A 360 -5.72 -14.93 37.14
C SER A 360 -6.51 -13.69 37.58
N PRO A 361 -7.79 -13.83 37.97
CA PRO A 361 -8.50 -12.75 38.65
C PRO A 361 -7.86 -12.49 40.02
N ARG A 362 -8.03 -11.28 40.55
CA ARG A 362 -7.73 -11.00 41.97
C ARG A 362 -8.76 -11.70 42.84
N ASP A 363 -8.39 -12.00 44.08
CA ASP A 363 -9.32 -12.48 45.09
C ASP A 363 -10.54 -11.52 45.16
N CYS A 364 -11.74 -12.10 45.38
CA CYS A 364 -13.07 -11.50 45.21
C CYS A 364 -13.59 -11.31 43.76
N PHE A 365 -12.75 -11.08 42.74
CA PHE A 365 -13.24 -10.85 41.35
C PHE A 365 -13.61 -12.13 40.57
N GLY A 366 -13.44 -13.32 41.16
CA GLY A 366 -13.53 -14.61 40.46
C GLY A 366 -14.89 -14.91 39.80
N GLU A 367 -16.01 -14.66 40.48
CA GLU A 367 -17.34 -14.93 39.92
C GLU A 367 -17.73 -13.88 38.87
N LEU A 368 -17.49 -12.59 39.13
CA LEU A 368 -17.75 -11.52 38.17
C LEU A 368 -16.94 -11.70 36.87
N ALA A 369 -15.69 -12.15 36.98
CA ALA A 369 -14.88 -12.46 35.80
C ALA A 369 -15.48 -13.62 34.96
N LYS A 370 -16.08 -14.64 35.60
CA LYS A 370 -16.82 -15.70 34.89
C LYS A 370 -18.10 -15.17 34.24
N GLU A 371 -18.82 -14.25 34.90
CA GLU A 371 -19.99 -13.59 34.33
C GLU A 371 -19.64 -12.77 33.07
N VAL A 372 -18.57 -11.96 33.12
CA VAL A 372 -18.03 -11.24 31.94
C VAL A 372 -17.66 -12.21 30.81
N VAL A 373 -17.02 -13.35 31.12
CA VAL A 373 -16.65 -14.37 30.12
C VAL A 373 -17.89 -14.98 29.46
N ASN A 374 -18.90 -15.34 30.24
CA ASN A 374 -20.17 -15.86 29.75
C ASN A 374 -20.92 -14.82 28.89
N PHE A 375 -20.96 -13.56 29.32
CA PHE A 375 -21.56 -12.44 28.57
C PHE A 375 -20.87 -12.25 27.21
N CYS A 376 -19.53 -12.26 27.19
CA CYS A 376 -18.73 -12.21 25.96
C CYS A 376 -18.80 -13.49 25.12
N SER A 377 -19.39 -14.58 25.61
CA SER A 377 -19.43 -15.89 24.94
C SER A 377 -18.05 -16.34 24.44
N ASN A 378 -17.02 -16.18 25.29
CA ASN A 378 -15.61 -16.47 25.02
C ASN A 378 -14.95 -15.67 23.86
N LEU A 379 -15.58 -14.64 23.29
CA LEU A 379 -15.00 -13.91 22.15
C LEU A 379 -13.78 -13.05 22.56
N PRO A 380 -12.54 -13.33 22.06
CA PRO A 380 -11.31 -12.65 22.50
C PRO A 380 -11.37 -11.12 22.39
N LEU A 381 -11.97 -10.58 21.33
CA LEU A 381 -12.11 -9.13 21.17
C LEU A 381 -13.07 -8.52 22.21
N GLY A 382 -14.18 -9.17 22.52
CA GLY A 382 -15.13 -8.71 23.54
C GLY A 382 -14.48 -8.70 24.93
N LEU A 383 -13.80 -9.80 25.28
CA LEU A 383 -13.06 -9.97 26.54
C LEU A 383 -11.98 -8.89 26.72
N ARG A 384 -11.22 -8.58 25.66
CA ARG A 384 -10.19 -7.54 25.70
C ARG A 384 -10.73 -6.14 25.86
N VAL A 385 -11.87 -5.82 25.24
CA VAL A 385 -12.48 -4.48 25.33
C VAL A 385 -13.14 -4.30 26.70
N LEU A 386 -14.02 -5.22 27.13
CA LEU A 386 -14.63 -5.15 28.46
C LEU A 386 -13.58 -5.19 29.58
N GLY A 387 -12.62 -6.11 29.51
CA GLY A 387 -11.53 -6.16 30.47
C GLY A 387 -10.68 -4.89 30.50
N SER A 388 -10.53 -4.18 29.38
CA SER A 388 -9.83 -2.88 29.39
C SER A 388 -10.69 -1.74 29.93
N SER A 389 -12.01 -1.79 29.77
CA SER A 389 -12.96 -0.84 30.36
C SER A 389 -13.04 -0.99 31.88
N LEU A 390 -13.03 -2.23 32.36
CA LEU A 390 -13.12 -2.59 33.78
C LEU A 390 -11.78 -2.48 34.54
N ARG A 391 -10.71 -1.98 33.90
CA ARG A 391 -9.36 -1.96 34.47
C ARG A 391 -9.23 -0.87 35.54
N GLY A 392 -8.96 -1.30 36.77
CA GLY A 392 -8.69 -0.39 37.90
C GLY A 392 -9.93 -0.05 38.73
N GLU A 393 -11.11 -0.49 38.28
CA GLU A 393 -12.38 -0.30 38.97
C GLU A 393 -12.56 -1.23 40.18
N SER A 394 -13.48 -0.87 41.09
CA SER A 394 -13.84 -1.67 42.26
C SER A 394 -14.77 -2.84 41.91
N GLU A 395 -14.96 -3.78 42.83
CA GLU A 395 -15.89 -4.90 42.64
C GLU A 395 -17.35 -4.41 42.45
N ASP A 396 -17.77 -3.40 43.22
CA ASP A 396 -19.11 -2.82 43.11
C ASP A 396 -19.31 -2.11 41.76
N GLU A 397 -18.29 -1.40 41.27
CA GLU A 397 -18.34 -0.75 39.96
C GLU A 397 -18.37 -1.79 38.82
N TRP A 398 -17.67 -2.92 38.95
CA TRP A 398 -17.83 -4.06 38.02
C TRP A 398 -19.27 -4.57 37.99
N ARG A 399 -19.92 -4.74 39.15
CA ARG A 399 -21.32 -5.17 39.24
C ARG A 399 -22.28 -4.17 38.59
N LEU A 400 -22.07 -2.86 38.84
CA LEU A 400 -22.86 -1.78 38.25
C LEU A 400 -22.68 -1.71 36.73
N GLN A 401 -21.44 -1.81 36.23
CA GLN A 401 -21.16 -1.80 34.79
C GLN A 401 -21.65 -3.07 34.09
N LEU A 402 -21.56 -4.25 34.73
CA LEU A 402 -22.15 -5.50 34.20
C LEU A 402 -23.66 -5.40 34.04
N HIS A 403 -24.37 -4.93 35.08
CA HIS A 403 -25.81 -4.66 34.99
C HIS A 403 -26.13 -3.56 33.97
N GLY A 404 -25.24 -2.56 33.83
CA GLY A 404 -25.30 -1.54 32.78
C GLY A 404 -25.20 -2.14 31.37
N LEU A 405 -24.28 -3.08 31.15
CA LEU A 405 -24.03 -3.76 29.87
C LEU A 405 -25.18 -4.65 29.40
N GLU A 406 -26.06 -5.10 30.31
CA GLU A 406 -27.32 -5.74 29.93
C GLU A 406 -28.33 -4.77 29.28
N THR A 407 -28.17 -3.46 29.52
CA THR A 407 -29.03 -2.39 28.99
C THR A 407 -28.37 -1.57 27.88
N ASN A 408 -27.03 -1.42 27.90
CA ASN A 408 -26.26 -0.66 26.92
C ASN A 408 -24.84 -1.21 26.74
N LEU A 409 -24.48 -1.58 25.50
CA LEU A 409 -23.08 -1.84 25.12
C LEU A 409 -22.24 -0.56 25.20
N ASP A 410 -20.96 -0.73 25.51
CA ASP A 410 -19.92 0.28 25.29
C ASP A 410 -19.83 0.69 23.81
N ARG A 411 -19.54 1.97 23.55
CA ARG A 411 -19.48 2.54 22.19
C ARG A 411 -18.44 1.85 21.30
N ASN A 412 -17.29 1.43 21.84
CA ASN A 412 -16.26 0.79 21.02
C ASN A 412 -16.69 -0.63 20.59
N ILE A 413 -17.44 -1.32 21.44
CA ILE A 413 -18.03 -2.63 21.11
C ILE A 413 -19.18 -2.44 20.10
N GLU A 414 -20.04 -1.46 20.34
CA GLU A 414 -21.15 -1.07 19.47
C GLU A 414 -20.65 -0.78 18.04
N ASP A 415 -19.63 0.08 17.88
CA ASP A 415 -19.08 0.48 16.58
C ASP A 415 -18.42 -0.68 15.82
N VAL A 416 -17.67 -1.55 16.52
CA VAL A 416 -17.03 -2.72 15.90
C VAL A 416 -18.06 -3.73 15.37
N LEU A 417 -19.15 -3.95 16.11
CA LEU A 417 -20.19 -4.91 15.73
C LEU A 417 -21.16 -4.32 14.69
N ARG A 418 -21.48 -3.01 14.79
CA ARG A 418 -22.37 -2.28 13.88
C ARG A 418 -21.94 -2.38 12.42
N VAL A 419 -20.64 -2.37 12.12
CA VAL A 419 -20.13 -2.53 10.74
C VAL A 419 -20.64 -3.79 10.02
N GLY A 420 -21.01 -4.84 10.76
CA GLY A 420 -21.65 -6.04 10.19
C GLY A 420 -23.13 -5.85 9.87
N TYR A 421 -23.86 -5.09 10.69
CA TYR A 421 -25.28 -4.79 10.58
C TYR A 421 -25.60 -3.74 9.52
N ASP A 422 -24.79 -2.67 9.43
CA ASP A 422 -24.99 -1.59 8.44
C ASP A 422 -24.81 -2.07 6.99
N LYS A 423 -24.13 -3.21 6.80
CA LYS A 423 -23.88 -3.87 5.50
C LYS A 423 -24.92 -4.94 5.15
N LEU A 424 -26.08 -4.93 5.80
CA LEU A 424 -27.22 -5.79 5.48
C LEU A 424 -28.24 -5.00 4.63
N LEU A 425 -28.98 -5.70 3.77
CA LEU A 425 -30.14 -5.10 3.10
C LEU A 425 -31.24 -4.83 4.14
N ALA A 426 -32.11 -3.85 3.92
CA ALA A 426 -33.16 -3.47 4.88
C ALA A 426 -34.05 -4.66 5.32
N LYS A 427 -34.30 -5.63 4.44
CA LYS A 427 -35.01 -6.88 4.76
C LYS A 427 -34.22 -7.78 5.72
N ASP A 428 -32.92 -7.95 5.48
CA ASP A 428 -32.02 -8.74 6.34
C ASP A 428 -31.76 -8.04 7.69
N GLN A 429 -31.70 -6.70 7.71
CA GLN A 429 -31.64 -5.90 8.94
C GLN A 429 -32.89 -6.14 9.78
N SER A 430 -34.08 -6.08 9.19
CA SER A 430 -35.32 -6.34 9.92
C SER A 430 -35.37 -7.77 10.45
N LEU A 431 -34.96 -8.77 9.67
CA LEU A 431 -34.84 -10.16 10.15
C LEU A 431 -33.82 -10.30 11.29
N PHE A 432 -32.67 -9.65 11.20
CA PHE A 432 -31.66 -9.61 12.27
C PHE A 432 -32.25 -9.05 13.57
N LEU A 433 -33.00 -7.95 13.50
CA LEU A 433 -33.66 -7.36 14.67
C LEU A 433 -34.74 -8.29 15.26
N HIS A 434 -35.56 -8.95 14.42
CA HIS A 434 -36.52 -9.96 14.91
C HIS A 434 -35.82 -11.11 15.65
N ILE A 435 -34.68 -11.60 15.17
CA ILE A 435 -33.89 -12.64 15.84
C ILE A 435 -33.28 -12.11 17.15
N ALA A 436 -32.74 -10.90 17.15
CA ALA A 436 -32.17 -10.28 18.36
C ALA A 436 -33.23 -10.04 19.47
N CYS A 437 -34.42 -9.57 19.09
CA CYS A 437 -35.49 -9.26 20.01
C CYS A 437 -36.24 -10.50 20.49
N PHE A 438 -36.63 -11.42 19.59
CA PHE A 438 -37.63 -12.45 19.89
C PHE A 438 -37.24 -13.90 19.56
N PHE A 439 -36.39 -14.14 18.56
CA PHE A 439 -36.18 -15.49 18.00
C PHE A 439 -34.76 -16.09 18.19
N ASN A 440 -33.94 -15.55 19.10
CA ASN A 440 -32.67 -16.19 19.45
C ASN A 440 -32.93 -17.55 20.12
N ASN A 441 -32.16 -18.59 19.75
CA ASN A 441 -32.35 -20.01 20.10
C ASN A 441 -33.63 -20.69 19.54
N SER A 442 -34.47 -20.01 18.75
CA SER A 442 -35.64 -20.61 18.09
C SER A 442 -35.28 -21.53 16.92
N TYR A 443 -36.20 -22.44 16.55
CA TYR A 443 -36.08 -23.28 15.36
C TYR A 443 -36.36 -22.51 14.06
N VAL A 444 -35.62 -22.81 12.99
CA VAL A 444 -35.78 -22.18 11.67
C VAL A 444 -37.20 -22.29 11.14
N ASP A 445 -37.84 -23.45 11.28
CA ASP A 445 -39.21 -23.68 10.78
C ASP A 445 -40.26 -22.84 11.52
N HIS A 446 -40.09 -22.67 12.84
CA HIS A 446 -40.96 -21.81 13.66
C HIS A 446 -40.81 -20.34 13.27
N VAL A 447 -39.59 -19.83 13.09
CA VAL A 447 -39.36 -18.44 12.63
C VAL A 447 -39.87 -18.23 11.20
N THR A 448 -39.74 -19.23 10.33
CA THR A 448 -40.25 -19.18 8.95
C THR A 448 -41.78 -19.16 8.92
N THR A 449 -42.43 -19.90 9.82
CA THR A 449 -43.90 -19.89 9.99
C THR A 449 -44.39 -18.56 10.56
N MET A 450 -43.76 -18.05 11.63
CA MET A 450 -44.15 -16.80 12.30
C MET A 450 -43.96 -15.55 11.45
N LEU A 451 -43.04 -15.58 10.48
CA LEU A 451 -42.77 -14.46 9.57
C LEU A 451 -43.33 -14.69 8.16
N ALA A 452 -44.16 -15.71 7.93
CA ALA A 452 -44.69 -16.07 6.61
C ALA A 452 -45.54 -14.95 5.97
N ASP A 453 -46.33 -14.23 6.76
CA ASP A 453 -47.16 -13.10 6.31
C ASP A 453 -46.37 -11.79 6.14
N SER A 454 -45.07 -11.81 6.44
CA SER A 454 -44.19 -10.64 6.27
C SER A 454 -43.55 -10.64 4.87
N ASN A 455 -43.25 -9.47 4.32
CA ASN A 455 -42.58 -9.33 3.02
C ASN A 455 -41.05 -9.62 3.10
N MET A 456 -40.66 -10.55 3.98
CA MET A 456 -39.28 -10.95 4.27
C MET A 456 -39.04 -12.38 3.80
N ASP A 457 -38.00 -12.58 3.00
CA ASP A 457 -37.54 -13.91 2.64
C ASP A 457 -36.72 -14.48 3.82
N VAL A 458 -37.40 -15.10 4.77
CA VAL A 458 -36.80 -15.63 6.00
C VAL A 458 -35.70 -16.65 5.68
N LYS A 459 -35.90 -17.49 4.66
CA LYS A 459 -35.02 -18.61 4.33
C LYS A 459 -33.72 -18.12 3.68
N ASN A 460 -33.79 -17.20 2.72
CA ASN A 460 -32.58 -16.58 2.16
C ASN A 460 -31.96 -15.56 3.10
N GLY A 461 -32.75 -14.84 3.90
CA GLY A 461 -32.25 -13.92 4.93
C GLY A 461 -31.43 -14.64 6.00
N LEU A 462 -31.94 -15.74 6.56
CA LEU A 462 -31.19 -16.59 7.51
C LEU A 462 -29.89 -17.13 6.89
N LYS A 463 -29.94 -17.55 5.62
CA LYS A 463 -28.75 -17.97 4.86
C LYS A 463 -27.73 -16.83 4.70
N THR A 464 -28.18 -15.61 4.43
CA THR A 464 -27.35 -14.40 4.32
C THR A 464 -26.73 -14.00 5.66
N LEU A 465 -27.51 -14.00 6.75
CA LEU A 465 -27.02 -13.73 8.11
C LEU A 465 -26.01 -14.79 8.58
N ALA A 466 -26.23 -16.06 8.24
CA ALA A 466 -25.30 -17.15 8.53
C ALA A 466 -24.00 -17.03 7.71
N VAL A 467 -24.08 -16.71 6.41
CA VAL A 467 -22.90 -16.42 5.57
C VAL A 467 -22.11 -15.23 6.12
N LYS A 468 -22.78 -14.19 6.63
CA LYS A 468 -22.15 -13.03 7.29
C LYS A 468 -21.69 -13.29 8.73
N SER A 469 -21.85 -14.52 9.24
CA SER A 469 -21.49 -14.92 10.61
C SER A 469 -22.16 -14.07 11.71
N LEU A 470 -23.35 -13.52 11.43
CA LEU A 470 -24.16 -12.77 12.40
C LEU A 470 -25.09 -13.69 13.21
N VAL A 471 -25.43 -14.84 12.63
CA VAL A 471 -26.12 -15.96 13.30
C VAL A 471 -25.43 -17.28 12.92
N HIS A 472 -25.60 -18.30 13.75
CA HIS A 472 -25.17 -19.67 13.49
C HIS A 472 -26.39 -20.59 13.56
N ILE A 473 -26.62 -21.39 12.51
CA ILE A 473 -27.69 -22.41 12.52
C ILE A 473 -27.05 -23.72 12.96
N SER A 474 -27.54 -24.29 14.06
CA SER A 474 -27.06 -25.59 14.57
C SER A 474 -27.47 -26.75 13.65
N THR A 475 -26.79 -27.89 13.80
CA THR A 475 -27.16 -29.15 13.13
C THR A 475 -28.59 -29.61 13.42
N TYR A 476 -29.17 -29.16 14.53
CA TYR A 476 -30.57 -29.41 14.93
C TYR A 476 -31.54 -28.29 14.48
N GLY A 477 -31.15 -27.42 13.53
CA GLY A 477 -32.02 -26.40 12.97
C GLY A 477 -32.38 -25.24 13.90
N ARG A 478 -31.63 -25.01 14.99
CA ARG A 478 -31.82 -23.83 15.87
C ARG A 478 -30.92 -22.67 15.45
N ILE A 479 -31.49 -21.47 15.43
CA ILE A 479 -30.79 -20.21 15.17
C ILE A 479 -30.12 -19.75 16.46
N ARG A 480 -28.82 -19.44 16.41
CA ARG A 480 -28.07 -18.85 17.53
C ARG A 480 -27.44 -17.53 17.12
N MET A 481 -27.79 -16.47 17.83
CA MET A 481 -27.13 -15.16 17.75
C MET A 481 -26.23 -14.98 18.98
N HIS A 482 -25.03 -14.46 18.76
CA HIS A 482 -24.06 -14.16 19.81
C HIS A 482 -24.61 -13.08 20.75
N ASN A 483 -24.39 -13.18 22.07
CA ASN A 483 -24.99 -12.27 23.07
C ASN A 483 -24.70 -10.79 22.77
N LEU A 484 -23.46 -10.44 22.43
CA LEU A 484 -23.09 -9.07 22.00
C LEU A 484 -23.83 -8.60 20.72
N LEU A 485 -24.11 -9.48 19.76
CA LEU A 485 -24.90 -9.13 18.56
C LEU A 485 -26.39 -8.98 18.89
N GLN A 486 -26.89 -9.79 19.83
CA GLN A 486 -28.25 -9.67 20.34
C GLN A 486 -28.45 -8.33 21.07
N GLN A 487 -27.50 -7.96 21.93
CA GLN A 487 -27.43 -6.66 22.59
C GLN A 487 -27.41 -5.50 21.59
N LEU A 488 -26.57 -5.57 20.54
CA LEU A 488 -26.55 -4.57 19.47
C LEU A 488 -27.91 -4.41 18.80
N GLY A 489 -28.59 -5.52 18.45
CA GLY A 489 -29.93 -5.47 17.86
C GLY A 489 -30.96 -4.79 18.77
N ARG A 490 -30.94 -5.10 20.07
CA ARG A 490 -31.80 -4.46 21.07
C ARG A 490 -31.52 -2.96 21.21
N GLN A 491 -30.25 -2.56 21.23
CA GLN A 491 -29.86 -1.14 21.25
C GLN A 491 -30.27 -0.39 19.99
N VAL A 492 -30.12 -0.97 18.79
CA VAL A 492 -30.54 -0.34 17.54
C VAL A 492 -32.03 0.02 17.59
N VAL A 493 -32.86 -0.87 18.12
CA VAL A 493 -34.30 -0.62 18.34
C VAL A 493 -34.52 0.44 19.42
N GLY A 494 -33.78 0.36 20.54
CA GLY A 494 -33.85 1.36 21.61
C GLY A 494 -33.54 2.78 21.14
N LYS A 495 -32.59 2.94 20.20
CA LYS A 495 -32.17 4.23 19.62
C LYS A 495 -33.07 4.75 18.51
N GLN A 496 -34.07 4.00 18.03
CA GLN A 496 -35.04 4.49 17.03
C GLN A 496 -35.90 5.66 17.52
N SER A 497 -36.19 5.70 18.83
CA SER A 497 -36.99 6.75 19.46
C SER A 497 -36.73 6.81 20.96
N ALA A 498 -36.77 8.01 21.56
CA ALA A 498 -36.78 8.17 23.02
C ALA A 498 -38.08 7.61 23.63
N GLU A 499 -39.22 7.86 22.99
CA GLU A 499 -40.53 7.33 23.36
C GLU A 499 -40.66 5.85 22.96
N PRO A 500 -40.96 4.93 23.91
CA PRO A 500 -41.09 3.51 23.59
C PRO A 500 -42.24 3.20 22.61
N GLY A 501 -43.35 3.93 22.67
CA GLY A 501 -44.53 3.78 21.79
C GLY A 501 -44.32 4.17 20.32
N LYS A 502 -43.12 4.64 19.95
CA LYS A 502 -42.69 4.96 18.56
C LYS A 502 -41.58 4.03 18.05
N ARG A 503 -41.15 3.02 18.83
CA ARG A 503 -40.12 2.05 18.43
C ARG A 503 -40.72 0.89 17.63
N GLN A 504 -39.92 0.23 16.79
CA GLN A 504 -40.35 -0.94 16.04
C GLN A 504 -40.69 -2.14 16.95
N PHE A 505 -39.90 -2.34 18.02
CA PHE A 505 -40.15 -3.42 18.98
C PHE A 505 -40.12 -2.95 20.44
N LEU A 506 -41.01 -3.54 21.25
CA LEU A 506 -40.98 -3.45 22.72
C LEU A 506 -40.41 -4.75 23.28
N VAL A 507 -39.21 -4.65 23.89
CA VAL A 507 -38.40 -5.80 24.35
C VAL A 507 -38.40 -5.95 25.88
N GLU A 508 -38.71 -4.89 26.63
CA GLU A 508 -38.74 -4.88 28.09
C GLU A 508 -40.19 -4.88 28.61
N ALA A 509 -40.53 -5.86 29.46
CA ALA A 509 -41.87 -5.99 30.03
C ALA A 509 -42.32 -4.72 30.80
N LYS A 510 -41.40 -4.09 31.54
CA LYS A 510 -41.70 -2.86 32.28
C LYS A 510 -42.09 -1.70 31.34
N LYS A 511 -41.31 -1.46 30.27
CA LYS A 511 -41.62 -0.44 29.26
C LYS A 511 -42.91 -0.75 28.48
N LEU A 512 -43.26 -2.02 28.32
CA LEU A 512 -44.54 -2.42 27.75
C LEU A 512 -45.70 -2.06 28.70
N CYS A 513 -45.59 -2.36 30.00
CA CYS A 513 -46.55 -1.92 31.02
C CYS A 513 -46.65 -0.39 31.11
N ASP A 514 -45.53 0.34 31.11
CA ASP A 514 -45.52 1.80 31.21
C ASP A 514 -46.25 2.46 30.02
N VAL A 515 -46.05 1.96 28.79
CA VAL A 515 -46.80 2.43 27.60
C VAL A 515 -48.29 2.08 27.69
N LEU A 516 -48.63 0.89 28.18
CA LEU A 516 -50.03 0.46 28.38
C LEU A 516 -50.76 1.27 29.47
N LEU A 517 -50.02 1.81 30.44
CA LEU A 517 -50.56 2.64 31.53
C LEU A 517 -50.66 4.14 31.16
N ALA A 518 -49.81 4.63 30.25
CA ALA A 518 -49.70 6.06 29.94
C ALA A 518 -50.80 6.63 29.01
N HIS A 519 -51.65 5.79 28.40
CA HIS A 519 -52.71 6.21 27.46
C HIS A 519 -52.26 7.02 26.22
N GLU A 520 -50.96 7.09 25.92
CA GLU A 520 -50.46 7.77 24.72
C GLU A 520 -50.74 6.97 23.44
N ALA A 521 -50.92 7.69 22.32
CA ALA A 521 -51.31 7.10 21.04
C ALA A 521 -50.20 6.24 20.42
N VAL A 522 -50.23 4.93 20.69
CA VAL A 522 -49.35 3.93 20.06
C VAL A 522 -49.46 4.05 18.55
N THR A 523 -48.34 4.33 17.88
CA THR A 523 -48.31 4.39 16.41
C THR A 523 -48.57 2.99 15.84
N ARG A 524 -49.27 2.89 14.71
CA ARG A 524 -49.87 1.65 14.14
C ARG A 524 -48.89 0.51 13.75
N SER A 525 -47.65 0.51 14.24
CA SER A 525 -46.52 -0.31 13.77
C SER A 525 -45.67 -0.96 14.87
N VAL A 526 -46.03 -0.86 16.15
CA VAL A 526 -45.23 -1.41 17.27
C VAL A 526 -45.53 -2.90 17.49
N ILE A 527 -44.49 -3.75 17.54
CA ILE A 527 -44.60 -5.19 17.86
C ILE A 527 -43.97 -5.47 19.22
N GLY A 528 -44.71 -6.08 20.15
CA GLY A 528 -44.22 -6.42 21.49
C GLY A 528 -44.35 -7.90 21.83
N ARG A 529 -43.49 -8.40 22.72
CA ARG A 529 -43.62 -9.70 23.41
C ARG A 529 -43.44 -9.46 24.91
N SER A 530 -44.34 -10.00 25.72
CA SER A 530 -44.19 -10.01 27.19
C SER A 530 -43.70 -11.37 27.66
N TYR A 531 -42.82 -11.36 28.67
CA TYR A 531 -42.58 -12.51 29.55
C TYR A 531 -43.07 -12.12 30.94
N TYR A 532 -44.13 -12.78 31.42
CA TYR A 532 -44.55 -12.68 32.81
C TYR A 532 -43.63 -13.57 33.66
N ASP A 533 -42.57 -12.98 34.23
CA ASP A 533 -41.82 -13.65 35.30
C ASP A 533 -42.61 -13.57 36.62
N SER A 534 -42.77 -14.72 37.25
CA SER A 534 -43.42 -14.95 38.55
C SER A 534 -42.97 -14.00 39.68
N LYS A 535 -41.79 -13.38 39.57
CA LYS A 535 -41.26 -12.40 40.54
C LYS A 535 -41.99 -11.05 40.59
N ILE A 536 -42.80 -10.71 39.58
CA ILE A 536 -43.55 -9.43 39.59
C ILE A 536 -44.72 -9.44 40.61
N SER A 537 -45.05 -10.60 41.19
CA SER A 537 -46.11 -10.75 42.20
C SER A 537 -45.84 -10.06 43.56
N GLU A 538 -44.62 -9.59 43.84
CA GLU A 538 -44.30 -8.89 45.10
C GLU A 538 -44.49 -7.36 45.03
N VAL A 539 -44.61 -6.76 43.83
CA VAL A 539 -44.64 -5.29 43.67
C VAL A 539 -46.04 -4.69 43.88
N GLU A 540 -47.11 -5.49 43.89
CA GLU A 540 -48.48 -5.03 44.23
C GLU A 540 -48.76 -4.96 45.75
N ARG A 541 -47.71 -4.99 46.59
CA ARG A 541 -47.86 -5.00 48.05
C ARG A 541 -47.21 -3.81 48.77
N MET A 542 -47.53 -2.59 48.33
CA MET A 542 -47.43 -1.40 49.19
C MET A 542 -48.40 -0.28 48.81
N ASP A 543 -49.44 -0.14 49.65
CA ASP A 543 -50.12 1.08 50.07
C ASP A 543 -50.44 2.18 49.03
N ASN A 544 -51.72 2.24 48.64
CA ASN A 544 -52.61 3.28 49.17
C ASN A 544 -54.10 2.98 48.93
N LEU A 545 -54.72 2.28 49.88
CA LEU A 545 -56.15 1.96 49.88
C LEU A 545 -56.96 3.07 50.58
N LYS A 546 -57.51 4.04 49.82
CA LYS A 546 -58.63 4.90 50.28
C LYS A 546 -59.62 5.27 49.18
N SER A 547 -60.35 4.28 48.66
CA SER A 547 -61.82 4.36 48.51
C SER A 547 -62.39 3.03 47.94
N SER A 548 -63.69 2.82 48.17
CA SER A 548 -64.35 1.52 47.99
C SER A 548 -64.76 1.24 46.54
N SER A 549 -64.32 0.12 45.97
CA SER A 549 -65.07 -0.63 44.95
C SER A 549 -64.52 -2.05 44.76
N LYS A 550 -65.35 -3.07 44.96
CA LYS A 550 -65.04 -4.46 44.61
C LYS A 550 -65.19 -4.66 43.09
N ASN A 551 -64.21 -4.29 42.26
CA ASN A 551 -64.22 -4.63 40.81
C ASN A 551 -62.88 -4.48 40.04
N ALA A 552 -61.72 -4.58 40.70
CA ALA A 552 -60.41 -4.35 40.05
C ALA A 552 -60.15 -5.22 38.80
N ASN A 553 -60.53 -6.51 38.82
CA ASN A 553 -60.25 -7.46 37.75
C ASN A 553 -61.06 -7.25 36.45
N VAL A 554 -62.12 -6.43 36.46
CA VAL A 554 -62.90 -6.13 35.24
C VAL A 554 -62.16 -5.08 34.38
N SER A 555 -61.49 -4.12 35.03
CA SER A 555 -60.84 -2.99 34.34
C SER A 555 -59.68 -3.39 33.43
N LEU A 556 -59.04 -4.54 33.67
CA LEU A 556 -57.92 -5.03 32.85
C LEU A 556 -58.40 -5.72 31.55
N VAL A 557 -59.61 -6.28 31.55
CA VAL A 557 -60.20 -6.93 30.37
C VAL A 557 -60.78 -5.88 29.41
N GLU A 558 -61.51 -4.89 29.92
CA GLU A 558 -62.02 -3.77 29.09
C GLU A 558 -60.89 -2.91 28.50
N LYS A 559 -59.75 -2.77 29.20
CA LYS A 559 -58.57 -2.04 28.67
C LYS A 559 -57.86 -2.73 27.51
N ILE A 560 -58.08 -4.02 27.27
CA ILE A 560 -57.44 -4.77 26.18
C ILE A 560 -58.13 -4.55 24.82
N GLU A 561 -59.38 -4.07 24.79
CA GLU A 561 -60.13 -3.84 23.54
C GLU A 561 -59.52 -2.77 22.61
N TYR A 562 -58.63 -1.90 23.13
CA TYR A 562 -57.95 -0.86 22.34
C TYR A 562 -56.67 -1.33 21.62
N LEU A 563 -56.25 -2.60 21.78
CA LEU A 563 -54.96 -3.07 21.27
C LEU A 563 -54.99 -3.54 19.80
N LEU A 564 -54.74 -2.60 18.89
CA LEU A 564 -54.48 -2.90 17.48
C LEU A 564 -53.08 -3.52 17.29
N ARG A 565 -53.06 -4.85 17.08
CA ARG A 565 -51.91 -5.71 16.67
C ARG A 565 -50.83 -5.99 17.73
N LEU A 566 -51.16 -6.82 18.73
CA LEU A 566 -50.19 -7.67 19.42
C LEU A 566 -49.89 -8.92 18.58
N TRP A 567 -48.60 -9.27 18.41
CA TRP A 567 -48.18 -10.34 17.49
C TRP A 567 -47.83 -11.68 18.18
N LEU A 568 -47.45 -11.66 19.47
CA LEU A 568 -47.22 -12.87 20.26
C LEU A 568 -47.50 -12.63 21.76
N LEU A 569 -48.25 -13.51 22.41
CA LEU A 569 -48.52 -13.46 23.86
C LEU A 569 -48.31 -14.84 24.50
N ASP A 570 -47.48 -14.89 25.55
CA ASP A 570 -47.00 -16.11 26.20
C ASP A 570 -47.43 -16.06 27.68
N TRP A 571 -48.32 -16.96 28.13
CA TRP A 571 -49.04 -16.81 29.41
C TRP A 571 -48.95 -18.08 30.28
N GLU A 572 -48.17 -18.03 31.37
CA GLU A 572 -47.91 -19.22 32.22
C GLU A 572 -49.05 -19.58 33.22
N SER A 573 -49.92 -18.65 33.62
CA SER A 573 -51.08 -18.96 34.49
C SER A 573 -52.33 -18.05 34.30
N CYS A 574 -53.38 -18.58 33.66
CA CYS A 574 -54.54 -17.81 33.17
C CYS A 574 -55.60 -17.46 34.25
N PRO A 575 -56.17 -16.24 34.29
CA PRO A 575 -57.38 -15.91 35.04
C PRO A 575 -58.63 -16.61 34.46
N ARG A 576 -59.67 -16.83 35.28
CA ARG A 576 -60.90 -17.51 34.83
C ARG A 576 -61.80 -16.60 33.98
N LYS A 577 -62.20 -17.13 32.81
CA LYS A 577 -63.25 -16.65 31.89
C LYS A 577 -63.12 -15.20 31.41
N SER A 578 -62.51 -15.04 30.23
CA SER A 578 -62.58 -13.82 29.42
C SER A 578 -62.89 -14.18 27.97
N THR A 579 -63.89 -13.54 27.36
CA THR A 579 -64.21 -13.65 25.93
C THR A 579 -63.31 -12.73 25.11
N PHE A 580 -62.42 -13.28 24.30
CA PHE A 580 -61.52 -12.51 23.42
C PHE A 580 -62.16 -12.23 22.05
N LEU A 581 -62.00 -11.00 21.56
CA LEU A 581 -62.40 -10.60 20.21
C LEU A 581 -61.32 -11.00 19.18
N GLN A 582 -61.62 -12.06 18.43
CA GLN A 582 -60.66 -12.89 17.70
C GLN A 582 -60.34 -12.36 16.29
N LYS A 583 -59.74 -11.16 16.16
CA LYS A 583 -59.44 -10.55 14.84
C LYS A 583 -57.98 -10.37 14.43
N TYR A 584 -57.01 -10.35 15.36
CA TYR A 584 -55.59 -10.06 15.02
C TYR A 584 -54.53 -10.82 15.85
N LEU A 585 -54.90 -11.89 16.55
CA LEU A 585 -53.99 -12.71 17.36
C LEU A 585 -53.49 -13.91 16.54
N VAL A 586 -52.16 -14.08 16.40
CA VAL A 586 -51.56 -15.13 15.56
C VAL A 586 -51.23 -16.41 16.35
N GLU A 587 -50.67 -16.29 17.56
CA GLU A 587 -50.37 -17.42 18.44
C GLU A 587 -50.62 -17.06 19.92
N LEU A 588 -51.05 -18.05 20.71
CA LEU A 588 -51.30 -17.96 22.15
C LEU A 588 -50.88 -19.29 22.81
N ASP A 589 -49.69 -19.35 23.42
CA ASP A 589 -49.27 -20.52 24.23
C ASP A 589 -49.91 -20.40 25.63
N MET A 590 -50.93 -21.23 25.89
CA MET A 590 -51.53 -21.40 27.21
C MET A 590 -51.15 -22.78 27.77
N ARG A 591 -50.23 -22.81 28.74
CA ARG A 591 -49.83 -24.04 29.43
C ARG A 591 -50.82 -24.48 30.51
N CYS A 592 -52.07 -24.72 30.12
CA CYS A 592 -53.11 -25.27 30.98
C CYS A 592 -53.67 -26.58 30.38
N ARG A 593 -53.35 -27.71 31.01
CA ARG A 593 -53.93 -29.01 30.62
C ARG A 593 -55.44 -29.03 30.93
N LYS A 594 -56.23 -29.37 29.90
CA LYS A 594 -57.71 -29.52 29.86
C LYS A 594 -58.48 -28.19 29.75
N LEU A 595 -58.97 -27.88 28.53
CA LEU A 595 -60.35 -27.41 28.22
C LEU A 595 -60.53 -26.97 26.75
N TRP A 596 -60.72 -27.93 25.83
CA TRP A 596 -61.73 -27.90 24.74
C TRP A 596 -61.62 -29.16 23.87
N GLY A 597 -62.66 -29.48 23.09
CA GLY A 597 -62.71 -30.65 22.21
C GLY A 597 -63.69 -30.49 21.03
N GLY A 598 -63.42 -31.24 19.94
CA GLY A 598 -64.08 -31.11 18.63
C GLY A 598 -63.42 -30.03 17.75
N ILE A 599 -63.27 -30.16 16.43
CA ILE A 599 -63.82 -31.11 15.44
C ILE A 599 -62.71 -31.56 14.43
N GLN A 600 -62.91 -32.68 13.74
CA GLN A 600 -61.95 -33.35 12.83
C GLN A 600 -61.90 -32.81 11.37
N ASN A 601 -60.90 -33.32 10.63
CA ASN A 601 -60.74 -33.45 9.16
C ASN A 601 -59.95 -32.34 8.44
N LYS A 602 -59.07 -32.63 7.45
CA LYS A 602 -58.64 -33.91 6.83
C LYS A 602 -57.23 -33.78 6.22
N ARG A 603 -56.46 -34.88 6.13
CA ARG A 603 -55.19 -34.97 5.36
C ARG A 603 -55.46 -35.23 3.87
N VAL A 604 -54.60 -34.70 2.99
CA VAL A 604 -54.29 -35.27 1.66
C VAL A 604 -52.80 -35.05 1.34
N GLU A 605 -52.10 -36.15 1.10
CA GLU A 605 -50.90 -36.33 0.24
C GLU A 605 -51.36 -37.23 -0.95
N PRO A 606 -50.59 -37.60 -2.01
CA PRO A 606 -49.11 -37.63 -2.14
C PRO A 606 -48.52 -37.34 -3.57
N VAL A 607 -47.22 -37.68 -3.72
CA VAL A 607 -46.54 -38.32 -4.89
C VAL A 607 -45.42 -37.52 -5.60
N MET A 608 -44.30 -38.23 -5.81
CA MET A 608 -43.09 -37.86 -6.58
C MET A 608 -43.17 -38.38 -8.02
N GLU A 609 -42.38 -37.81 -8.94
CA GLU A 609 -41.79 -38.59 -10.05
C GLU A 609 -40.36 -38.14 -10.37
N GLU A 610 -39.47 -39.11 -10.62
CA GLU A 610 -38.15 -38.93 -11.22
C GLU A 610 -38.19 -39.27 -12.72
N LYS A 611 -37.29 -38.68 -13.53
CA LYS A 611 -36.71 -39.36 -14.72
C LYS A 611 -35.38 -38.74 -15.19
N LYS A 612 -34.66 -39.52 -15.99
CA LYS A 612 -33.19 -39.49 -16.14
C LYS A 612 -32.64 -38.71 -17.35
N GLN A 613 -31.33 -38.47 -17.24
CA GLN A 613 -30.31 -38.04 -18.22
C GLN A 613 -30.44 -38.54 -19.68
N GLN A 614 -29.85 -37.77 -20.60
CA GLN A 614 -29.03 -38.33 -21.69
C GLN A 614 -27.90 -37.36 -22.13
N ASN A 615 -26.72 -37.90 -22.47
CA ASN A 615 -25.54 -37.22 -23.02
C ASN A 615 -25.42 -37.45 -24.54
N VAL A 616 -24.80 -36.52 -25.28
CA VAL A 616 -24.10 -36.79 -26.57
C VAL A 616 -22.88 -35.83 -26.74
N SER A 617 -21.85 -36.26 -27.46
CA SER A 617 -20.58 -35.56 -27.79
C SER A 617 -20.35 -35.50 -29.34
N GLU A 618 -19.25 -35.06 -29.98
CA GLU A 618 -17.86 -34.81 -29.56
C GLU A 618 -17.04 -34.07 -30.64
N ARG A 619 -15.99 -33.30 -30.25
CA ARG A 619 -14.84 -32.83 -31.09
C ARG A 619 -15.20 -31.92 -32.30
N SER A 620 -14.31 -31.11 -32.90
CA SER A 620 -12.85 -31.24 -33.08
C SER A 620 -12.09 -29.90 -33.19
N THR A 621 -10.83 -29.96 -32.75
CA THR A 621 -9.60 -29.23 -33.13
C THR A 621 -9.62 -28.15 -34.24
N MET A 622 -8.98 -27.00 -33.94
CA MET A 622 -7.99 -26.40 -34.86
C MET A 622 -6.80 -25.83 -34.09
N MET A 623 -5.62 -25.93 -34.71
CA MET A 623 -4.31 -25.54 -34.19
C MET A 623 -3.74 -24.48 -35.14
N THR A 624 -3.44 -23.29 -34.63
CA THR A 624 -2.67 -22.27 -35.37
C THR A 624 -1.60 -21.65 -34.47
N CYS A 625 -0.38 -21.66 -34.99
CA CYS A 625 0.83 -21.18 -34.34
C CYS A 625 0.86 -19.66 -34.26
N PHE A 626 1.19 -19.11 -33.09
CA PHE A 626 1.79 -17.78 -32.99
C PHE A 626 3.26 -17.93 -32.63
N LYS A 627 4.13 -17.41 -33.51
CA LYS A 627 5.54 -17.17 -33.17
C LYS A 627 5.59 -16.02 -32.16
N PRO A 628 6.49 -16.05 -31.16
CA PRO A 628 6.91 -14.80 -30.53
C PRO A 628 7.63 -13.95 -31.59
N LEU A 629 7.26 -12.67 -31.67
CA LEU A 629 8.03 -11.61 -32.33
C LEU A 629 8.76 -10.82 -31.23
N PRO A 630 9.91 -10.20 -31.55
CA PRO A 630 11.06 -10.21 -30.66
C PRO A 630 10.96 -9.24 -29.48
N GLU A 631 11.34 -9.74 -28.30
CA GLU A 631 11.71 -8.93 -27.14
C GLU A 631 12.98 -8.12 -27.47
N HIS A 632 13.02 -6.85 -27.06
CA HIS A 632 14.09 -5.92 -27.44
C HIS A 632 15.46 -6.34 -26.91
N LYS A 633 16.34 -6.76 -27.84
CA LYS A 633 17.69 -7.25 -27.57
C LYS A 633 18.70 -6.09 -27.61
N VAL A 634 19.48 -5.91 -26.55
CA VAL A 634 20.49 -4.85 -26.42
C VAL A 634 21.91 -5.39 -26.66
N PHE A 635 22.64 -4.83 -27.61
CA PHE A 635 24.06 -5.10 -27.78
C PHE A 635 24.89 -4.19 -26.86
N ILE A 636 25.93 -4.71 -26.20
CA ILE A 636 26.84 -3.89 -25.39
C ILE A 636 28.23 -3.98 -25.99
N ASN A 637 28.75 -2.83 -26.43
CA ASN A 637 30.07 -2.67 -27.02
C ASN A 637 30.97 -1.85 -26.08
N PHE A 638 32.08 -2.44 -25.65
CA PHE A 638 33.07 -1.82 -24.77
C PHE A 638 34.46 -2.39 -25.09
N CYS A 639 35.45 -2.10 -24.24
CA CYS A 639 36.81 -2.60 -24.38
C CYS A 639 37.45 -2.85 -22.99
N GLY A 640 38.04 -4.03 -22.81
CA GLY A 640 38.94 -4.36 -21.70
C GLY A 640 38.27 -4.96 -20.45
N ASN A 641 38.94 -5.97 -19.89
CA ASN A 641 38.46 -6.78 -18.75
C ASN A 641 38.20 -5.96 -17.47
N ASP A 642 38.94 -4.87 -17.26
CA ASP A 642 38.77 -3.97 -16.11
C ASP A 642 37.37 -3.33 -16.06
N LEU A 643 36.76 -3.09 -17.24
CA LEU A 643 35.39 -2.60 -17.38
C LEU A 643 34.38 -3.72 -17.29
N HIS A 644 34.69 -4.89 -17.89
CA HIS A 644 33.83 -6.07 -17.84
C HIS A 644 33.50 -6.44 -16.38
N HIS A 645 34.48 -6.70 -15.54
CA HIS A 645 34.25 -7.17 -14.16
C HIS A 645 33.74 -6.09 -13.19
N GLY A 646 33.76 -4.81 -13.58
CA GLY A 646 33.28 -3.69 -12.78
C GLY A 646 32.00 -3.06 -13.35
N PHE A 647 32.15 -1.89 -13.97
CA PHE A 647 31.03 -1.06 -14.44
C PHE A 647 30.08 -1.80 -15.39
N VAL A 648 30.60 -2.54 -16.37
CA VAL A 648 29.76 -3.21 -17.39
C VAL A 648 28.94 -4.32 -16.76
N ARG A 649 29.54 -5.20 -15.95
CA ARG A 649 28.80 -6.24 -15.22
C ARG A 649 27.80 -5.65 -14.23
N HIS A 650 28.07 -4.51 -13.57
CA HIS A 650 27.06 -3.84 -12.75
C HIS A 650 25.92 -3.22 -13.57
N LEU A 651 26.20 -2.70 -14.77
CA LEU A 651 25.20 -2.21 -15.73
C LEU A 651 24.34 -3.35 -16.26
N VAL A 652 24.95 -4.47 -16.67
CA VAL A 652 24.29 -5.71 -17.10
C VAL A 652 23.37 -6.25 -16.00
N ASN A 653 23.87 -6.41 -14.77
CA ASN A 653 23.06 -6.83 -13.62
C ASN A 653 21.89 -5.90 -13.32
N ALA A 654 21.95 -4.62 -13.74
CA ALA A 654 20.84 -3.68 -13.60
C ALA A 654 19.85 -3.82 -14.76
N LEU A 655 20.32 -3.95 -16.00
CA LEU A 655 19.50 -4.26 -17.19
C LEU A 655 18.71 -5.57 -17.01
N GLU A 656 19.35 -6.63 -16.49
CA GLU A 656 18.70 -7.91 -16.18
C GLU A 656 17.58 -7.77 -15.12
N ARG A 657 17.78 -6.93 -14.10
CA ARG A 657 16.78 -6.70 -13.04
C ARG A 657 15.54 -5.99 -13.56
N ASP A 658 15.69 -5.18 -14.60
CA ASP A 658 14.62 -4.44 -15.26
C ASP A 658 14.11 -5.17 -16.53
N GLY A 659 14.47 -6.46 -16.73
CA GLY A 659 13.90 -7.35 -17.74
C GLY A 659 14.47 -7.19 -19.16
N VAL A 660 15.61 -6.53 -19.32
CA VAL A 660 16.21 -6.27 -20.64
C VAL A 660 17.11 -7.43 -21.07
N ILE A 661 16.81 -8.03 -22.23
CA ILE A 661 17.65 -9.06 -22.84
C ILE A 661 18.84 -8.41 -23.54
N TYR A 662 20.06 -8.90 -23.29
CA TYR A 662 21.27 -8.33 -23.87
C TYR A 662 22.12 -9.38 -24.61
N THR A 663 23.17 -8.92 -25.29
CA THR A 663 24.24 -9.76 -25.83
C THR A 663 25.58 -9.08 -25.58
N GLU A 664 26.43 -9.80 -24.88
CA GLU A 664 27.81 -9.45 -24.52
C GLU A 664 28.71 -10.58 -25.02
N ILE A 665 29.87 -10.23 -25.60
CA ILE A 665 30.82 -11.19 -26.16
C ILE A 665 32.22 -10.77 -25.72
N ASP A 666 32.80 -11.53 -24.78
CA ASP A 666 34.22 -11.46 -24.45
C ASP A 666 35.10 -11.88 -25.65
N GLU A 667 36.36 -11.44 -25.66
CA GLU A 667 37.22 -11.52 -26.85
C GLU A 667 37.56 -12.98 -27.28
N LEU A 668 36.93 -13.39 -28.40
CA LEU A 668 37.26 -14.48 -29.36
C LEU A 668 36.64 -15.89 -29.16
N PRO A 669 36.43 -16.68 -30.26
CA PRO A 669 36.35 -16.32 -31.68
C PRO A 669 35.08 -16.83 -32.41
N HIS A 670 34.43 -15.99 -33.21
CA HIS A 670 33.92 -16.30 -34.56
C HIS A 670 33.21 -15.06 -35.15
N GLY A 671 33.77 -14.47 -36.21
CA GLY A 671 33.29 -13.19 -36.77
C GLY A 671 31.88 -13.18 -37.37
N ASP A 672 31.26 -14.34 -37.59
CA ASP A 672 29.85 -14.43 -38.00
C ASP A 672 28.87 -14.26 -36.83
N LEU A 673 29.26 -14.64 -35.60
CA LEU A 673 28.41 -14.51 -34.42
C LEU A 673 28.25 -13.06 -33.95
N THR A 674 29.30 -12.23 -34.01
CA THR A 674 29.19 -10.79 -33.69
C THR A 674 28.34 -10.03 -34.70
N ASN A 675 28.55 -10.27 -36.00
CA ASN A 675 27.69 -9.70 -37.05
C ASN A 675 26.21 -10.07 -36.86
N LYS A 676 25.93 -11.29 -36.40
CA LYS A 676 24.58 -11.76 -36.10
C LYS A 676 24.02 -11.11 -34.82
N GLY A 677 24.80 -11.05 -33.74
CA GLY A 677 24.42 -10.42 -32.48
C GLY A 677 24.02 -8.95 -32.63
N ILE A 678 24.83 -8.15 -33.36
CA ILE A 678 24.54 -6.73 -33.60
C ILE A 678 23.30 -6.56 -34.49
N LYS A 679 23.13 -7.38 -35.54
CA LYS A 679 21.96 -7.33 -36.45
C LYS A 679 20.65 -7.82 -35.83
N GLU A 680 20.73 -8.65 -34.79
CA GLU A 680 19.57 -9.10 -34.00
C GLU A 680 19.21 -8.13 -32.87
N SER A 681 20.01 -7.10 -32.63
CA SER A 681 19.77 -6.13 -31.55
C SER A 681 19.05 -4.90 -32.07
N SER A 682 18.10 -4.38 -31.29
CA SER A 682 17.39 -3.13 -31.61
C SER A 682 18.11 -1.90 -31.03
N ILE A 683 18.93 -2.08 -30.01
CA ILE A 683 19.70 -1.03 -29.34
C ILE A 683 21.16 -1.47 -29.18
N ALA A 684 22.10 -0.54 -29.33
CA ALA A 684 23.50 -0.72 -28.97
C ALA A 684 23.98 0.32 -27.94
N LEU A 685 24.55 -0.16 -26.84
CA LEU A 685 25.27 0.65 -25.85
C LEU A 685 26.75 0.68 -26.24
N VAL A 686 27.31 1.88 -26.45
CA VAL A 686 28.72 2.06 -26.80
C VAL A 686 29.43 2.74 -25.64
N ILE A 687 30.25 1.99 -24.90
CA ILE A 687 30.89 2.46 -23.67
C ILE A 687 32.31 2.94 -23.99
N PHE A 688 32.44 4.25 -24.24
CA PHE A 688 33.71 4.91 -24.43
C PHE A 688 34.44 5.05 -23.09
N SER A 689 35.63 4.46 -23.03
CA SER A 689 36.58 4.54 -21.93
C SER A 689 37.96 4.89 -22.45
N SER A 690 38.91 5.22 -21.57
CA SER A 690 40.24 5.67 -21.99
C SER A 690 41.06 4.58 -22.72
N ARG A 691 40.69 3.30 -22.60
CA ARG A 691 41.31 2.18 -23.35
C ARG A 691 40.52 1.74 -24.58
N TYR A 692 39.36 2.31 -24.85
CA TYR A 692 38.48 1.85 -25.94
C TYR A 692 39.16 1.89 -27.33
N ALA A 693 40.02 2.88 -27.56
CA ALA A 693 40.79 2.99 -28.80
C ALA A 693 41.98 2.01 -28.93
N GLU A 694 42.24 1.17 -27.91
CA GLU A 694 43.30 0.15 -27.94
C GLU A 694 42.85 -1.16 -28.61
N SER A 695 41.54 -1.47 -28.63
CA SER A 695 41.03 -2.69 -29.28
C SER A 695 40.55 -2.44 -30.71
N LYS A 696 41.26 -3.05 -31.67
CA LYS A 696 40.82 -3.15 -33.07
C LYS A 696 39.45 -3.84 -33.20
N TRP A 697 39.08 -4.70 -32.25
CA TRP A 697 37.80 -5.39 -32.25
C TRP A 697 36.66 -4.42 -31.94
N SER A 698 36.74 -3.69 -30.82
CA SER A 698 35.74 -2.69 -30.42
C SER A 698 35.54 -1.62 -31.50
N LEU A 699 36.63 -1.16 -32.14
CA LEU A 699 36.57 -0.20 -33.26
C LEU A 699 35.93 -0.78 -34.53
N ASN A 700 36.13 -2.06 -34.85
CA ASN A 700 35.47 -2.71 -35.99
C ASN A 700 33.98 -2.97 -35.75
N GLU A 701 33.58 -3.27 -34.52
CA GLU A 701 32.17 -3.33 -34.13
C GLU A 701 31.52 -1.94 -34.20
N LEU A 702 32.22 -0.89 -33.76
CA LEU A 702 31.75 0.49 -33.85
C LEU A 702 31.43 0.92 -35.28
N VAL A 703 32.24 0.50 -36.27
CA VAL A 703 31.95 0.76 -37.69
C VAL A 703 30.63 0.12 -38.12
N LYS A 704 30.33 -1.11 -37.69
CA LYS A 704 29.05 -1.77 -38.00
C LYS A 704 27.88 -1.21 -37.22
N ILE A 705 28.11 -0.77 -35.99
CA ILE A 705 27.11 -0.03 -35.21
C ILE A 705 26.77 1.28 -35.94
N LYS A 706 27.77 2.03 -36.42
CA LYS A 706 27.62 3.24 -37.25
C LYS A 706 26.86 2.94 -38.56
N GLU A 707 27.23 1.89 -39.30
CA GLU A 707 26.52 1.48 -40.54
C GLU A 707 25.04 1.16 -40.30
N LEU A 708 24.71 0.46 -39.21
CA LEU A 708 23.32 0.10 -38.87
C LEU A 708 22.53 1.27 -38.30
N MET A 709 23.20 2.18 -37.58
CA MET A 709 22.66 3.44 -37.07
C MET A 709 22.30 4.40 -38.21
N GLU A 710 23.23 4.64 -39.13
CA GLU A 710 23.01 5.45 -40.34
C GLU A 710 21.97 4.82 -41.27
N GLY A 711 21.83 3.50 -41.24
CA GLY A 711 20.77 2.75 -41.91
C GLY A 711 19.42 2.70 -41.18
N GLY A 712 19.27 3.36 -40.01
CA GLY A 712 18.03 3.39 -39.22
C GLY A 712 17.60 2.07 -38.59
N LYS A 713 18.52 1.09 -38.46
CA LYS A 713 18.23 -0.29 -38.01
C LYS A 713 18.64 -0.59 -36.58
N LEU A 714 19.42 0.29 -35.96
CA LEU A 714 20.01 0.10 -34.64
C LEU A 714 20.07 1.45 -33.91
N LEU A 715 19.38 1.55 -32.78
CA LEU A 715 19.40 2.75 -31.96
C LEU A 715 20.64 2.76 -31.07
N VAL A 716 21.47 3.80 -31.15
CA VAL A 716 22.76 3.85 -30.44
C VAL A 716 22.69 4.79 -29.24
N ILE A 717 23.31 4.38 -28.13
CA ILE A 717 23.45 5.18 -26.91
C ILE A 717 24.94 5.18 -26.51
N PRO A 718 25.68 6.27 -26.78
CA PRO A 718 27.05 6.40 -26.30
C PRO A 718 27.08 6.72 -24.80
N ILE A 719 27.96 6.04 -24.08
CA ILE A 719 28.19 6.14 -22.64
C ILE A 719 29.65 6.52 -22.46
N PHE A 720 29.92 7.68 -21.86
CA PHE A 720 31.25 8.22 -21.65
C PHE A 720 31.68 7.96 -20.19
N TYR A 721 32.44 6.88 -19.99
CA TYR A 721 32.92 6.46 -18.68
C TYR A 721 34.34 6.98 -18.44
N LYS A 722 34.46 8.02 -17.60
CA LYS A 722 35.72 8.67 -17.20
C LYS A 722 36.56 9.18 -18.38
N VAL A 723 35.89 9.65 -19.44
CA VAL A 723 36.45 10.29 -20.65
C VAL A 723 35.47 11.38 -21.10
N GLU A 724 35.95 12.51 -21.61
CA GLU A 724 35.06 13.53 -22.19
C GLU A 724 34.68 13.21 -23.67
N PRO A 725 33.45 13.53 -24.12
CA PRO A 725 33.07 13.39 -25.53
C PRO A 725 33.99 14.13 -26.51
N LEU A 726 34.59 15.25 -26.06
CA LEU A 726 35.54 16.04 -26.83
C LEU A 726 36.88 15.33 -27.05
N GLU A 727 37.32 14.47 -26.12
CA GLU A 727 38.54 13.66 -26.29
C GLU A 727 38.32 12.57 -27.35
N VAL A 728 37.14 11.94 -27.35
CA VAL A 728 36.76 10.91 -28.33
C VAL A 728 36.58 11.50 -29.72
N THR A 729 35.76 12.55 -29.85
CA THR A 729 35.45 13.17 -31.15
C THR A 729 36.64 13.90 -31.77
N GLN A 730 37.49 14.57 -30.98
CA GLN A 730 38.66 15.27 -31.52
C GLN A 730 39.93 14.42 -31.53
N LEU A 731 39.88 13.17 -31.06
CA LEU A 731 41.02 12.27 -30.87
C LEU A 731 42.17 12.93 -30.10
N LYS A 732 41.84 13.49 -28.94
CA LYS A 732 42.73 14.21 -28.02
C LYS A 732 42.84 13.48 -26.67
N GLY A 733 43.71 14.00 -25.79
CA GLY A 733 43.96 13.41 -24.48
C GLY A 733 44.56 12.01 -24.54
N ASP A 734 44.38 11.24 -23.47
CA ASP A 734 44.87 9.85 -23.35
C ASP A 734 44.22 8.93 -24.41
N PHE A 735 42.92 9.13 -24.66
CA PHE A 735 42.16 8.42 -25.69
C PHE A 735 42.79 8.58 -27.09
N GLY A 736 43.07 9.83 -27.47
CA GLY A 736 43.72 10.16 -28.74
C GLY A 736 45.10 9.54 -28.89
N VAL A 737 45.94 9.61 -27.85
CA VAL A 737 47.29 9.01 -27.85
C VAL A 737 47.22 7.51 -28.15
N LYS A 738 46.27 6.79 -27.53
CA LYS A 738 46.08 5.36 -27.73
C LYS A 738 45.57 5.03 -29.14
N PHE A 739 44.61 5.78 -29.67
CA PHE A 739 44.14 5.65 -31.05
C PHE A 739 45.27 5.83 -32.08
N TRP A 740 46.08 6.88 -31.93
CA TRP A 740 47.19 7.14 -32.85
C TRP A 740 48.36 6.15 -32.69
N ASN A 741 48.55 5.58 -31.50
CA ASN A 741 49.49 4.47 -31.28
C ASN A 741 49.02 3.18 -31.99
N LEU A 742 47.73 2.86 -31.95
CA LEU A 742 47.15 1.72 -32.70
C LEU A 742 47.45 1.84 -34.21
N TRP A 743 47.23 3.03 -34.79
CA TRP A 743 47.57 3.33 -36.18
C TRP A 743 49.07 3.19 -36.47
N ARG A 744 49.93 3.73 -35.60
CA ARG A 744 51.40 3.66 -35.76
C ARG A 744 51.92 2.22 -35.80
N ILE A 745 51.34 1.32 -35.02
CA ILE A 745 51.75 -0.09 -34.94
C ILE A 745 51.29 -0.87 -36.17
N HIS A 746 50.08 -0.64 -36.66
CA HIS A 746 49.45 -1.49 -37.69
C HIS A 746 49.43 -0.89 -39.11
N ARG A 747 49.65 0.42 -39.25
CA ARG A 747 49.56 1.19 -40.52
C ARG A 747 48.29 0.91 -41.33
N ASP A 748 47.18 0.72 -40.63
CA ASP A 748 45.93 0.27 -41.22
C ASP A 748 45.17 1.42 -41.91
N HIS A 749 44.69 1.20 -43.14
CA HIS A 749 43.82 2.13 -43.86
C HIS A 749 42.44 2.26 -43.20
N HIS A 750 42.00 1.28 -42.41
CA HIS A 750 40.77 1.34 -41.62
C HIS A 750 40.75 2.47 -40.59
N VAL A 751 41.88 3.11 -40.25
CA VAL A 751 41.93 4.20 -39.27
C VAL A 751 41.12 5.43 -39.69
N ILE A 752 40.95 5.68 -40.99
CA ILE A 752 40.03 6.72 -41.48
C ILE A 752 38.57 6.35 -41.13
N ILE A 753 38.21 5.08 -41.35
CA ILE A 753 36.85 4.55 -41.12
C ILE A 753 36.54 4.47 -39.61
N TRP A 754 37.51 4.05 -38.78
CA TRP A 754 37.37 4.07 -37.32
C TRP A 754 37.26 5.48 -36.77
N LYS A 755 38.05 6.43 -37.29
CA LYS A 755 37.94 7.84 -36.94
C LYS A 755 36.55 8.37 -37.25
N GLU A 756 36.04 8.12 -38.46
CA GLU A 756 34.71 8.55 -38.89
C GLU A 756 33.60 7.91 -38.03
N ALA A 757 33.73 6.64 -37.64
CA ALA A 757 32.80 5.97 -36.74
C ALA A 757 32.84 6.52 -35.30
N LEU A 758 34.03 6.84 -34.78
CA LEU A 758 34.20 7.53 -33.50
C LEU A 758 33.59 8.93 -33.53
N GLU A 759 33.88 9.73 -34.56
CA GLU A 759 33.31 11.07 -34.73
C GLU A 759 31.77 11.01 -34.85
N SER A 760 31.22 10.09 -35.65
CA SER A 760 29.77 9.94 -35.86
C SER A 760 29.04 9.49 -34.57
N VAL A 761 29.49 8.42 -33.92
CA VAL A 761 28.81 7.87 -32.73
C VAL A 761 29.04 8.72 -31.49
N ALA A 762 30.24 9.28 -31.26
CA ALA A 762 30.51 10.11 -30.09
C ALA A 762 29.95 11.54 -30.19
N SER A 763 29.52 11.99 -31.39
CA SER A 763 28.79 13.26 -31.56
C SER A 763 27.31 13.16 -31.18
N MET A 764 26.77 11.95 -30.97
CA MET A 764 25.40 11.76 -30.47
C MET A 764 25.25 12.19 -29.01
N LYS A 765 24.02 12.54 -28.61
CA LYS A 765 23.68 12.87 -27.21
C LYS A 765 23.80 11.62 -26.32
N GLY A 766 24.96 11.45 -25.69
CA GLY A 766 25.27 10.37 -24.77
C GLY A 766 25.10 10.69 -23.29
N ILE A 767 25.42 9.70 -22.46
CA ILE A 767 25.38 9.76 -20.99
C ILE A 767 26.82 9.81 -20.49
N TYR A 768 27.19 10.76 -19.63
CA TYR A 768 28.57 10.96 -19.19
C TYR A 768 28.74 10.83 -17.68
N SER A 769 29.80 10.14 -17.26
CA SER A 769 30.16 9.95 -15.86
C SER A 769 30.87 11.19 -15.33
N ASN A 770 30.20 11.98 -14.50
CA ASN A 770 30.80 13.14 -13.83
C ASN A 770 31.48 12.72 -12.50
N GLU A 771 32.56 13.39 -12.09
CA GLU A 771 33.35 13.05 -10.88
C GLU A 771 32.55 13.12 -9.56
N HIS A 772 31.39 13.77 -9.58
CA HIS A 772 30.49 13.93 -8.42
C HIS A 772 29.34 12.91 -8.37
N ILE A 773 29.17 12.07 -9.39
CA ILE A 773 28.09 11.08 -9.48
C ILE A 773 28.63 9.71 -9.06
N SER A 774 27.91 8.99 -8.20
CA SER A 774 28.31 7.63 -7.83
C SER A 774 28.11 6.66 -9.00
N GLU A 775 28.96 5.65 -9.16
CA GLU A 775 28.82 4.70 -10.29
C GLU A 775 27.46 3.97 -10.28
N ILE A 776 26.87 3.75 -9.10
CA ILE A 776 25.51 3.19 -8.94
C ILE A 776 24.45 4.15 -9.50
N GLU A 777 24.55 5.44 -9.22
CA GLU A 777 23.64 6.47 -9.72
C GLU A 777 23.81 6.65 -11.24
N PHE A 778 25.05 6.59 -11.74
CA PHE A 778 25.35 6.62 -13.18
C PHE A 778 24.77 5.40 -13.91
N ILE A 779 24.87 4.19 -13.34
CA ILE A 779 24.21 2.99 -13.85
C ILE A 779 22.68 3.14 -13.82
N THR A 780 22.11 3.65 -12.72
CA THR A 780 20.67 3.86 -12.60
C THR A 780 20.14 4.82 -13.67
N VAL A 781 20.86 5.93 -13.92
CA VAL A 781 20.56 6.88 -15.01
C VAL A 781 20.70 6.20 -16.37
N THR A 782 21.73 5.37 -16.56
CA THR A 782 21.97 4.65 -17.82
C THR A 782 20.82 3.69 -18.12
N VAL A 783 20.47 2.79 -17.20
CA VAL A 783 19.36 1.83 -17.39
C VAL A 783 18.03 2.55 -17.59
N LYS A 784 17.74 3.63 -16.85
CA LYS A 784 16.53 4.44 -17.07
C LYS A 784 16.47 4.99 -18.50
N ASN A 785 17.58 5.51 -19.04
CA ASN A 785 17.64 5.96 -20.44
C ASN A 785 17.47 4.80 -21.43
N VAL A 786 18.00 3.60 -21.14
CA VAL A 786 17.79 2.41 -21.99
C VAL A 786 16.32 2.01 -22.02
N LEU A 787 15.66 1.92 -20.87
CA LEU A 787 14.24 1.59 -20.77
C LEU A 787 13.36 2.64 -21.47
N GLU A 788 13.64 3.93 -21.28
CA GLU A 788 12.99 5.01 -22.03
C GLU A 788 13.14 4.86 -23.55
N ARG A 789 14.32 4.42 -24.03
CA ARG A 789 14.56 4.18 -25.46
C ARG A 789 13.91 2.89 -25.98
N ILE A 790 13.85 1.82 -25.19
CA ILE A 790 13.10 0.60 -25.53
C ILE A 790 11.62 0.94 -25.73
N SER A 791 11.02 1.66 -24.76
CA SER A 791 9.62 2.11 -24.83
C SER A 791 9.30 3.05 -25.99
N LEU A 792 10.32 3.73 -26.55
CA LEU A 792 10.17 4.51 -27.79
C LEU A 792 10.25 3.62 -29.04
N SER A 793 11.17 2.63 -29.06
CA SER A 793 11.38 1.74 -30.21
C SER A 793 10.22 0.76 -30.47
N GLU A 794 9.41 0.42 -29.47
CA GLU A 794 8.17 -0.37 -29.65
C GLU A 794 7.14 0.35 -30.54
N GLY A 795 7.25 1.68 -30.72
CA GLY A 795 6.31 2.49 -31.51
C GLY A 795 6.59 2.57 -33.02
N GLU A 796 7.73 2.09 -33.53
CA GLU A 796 8.23 2.51 -34.86
C GLU A 796 8.05 1.49 -36.00
N SER A 797 7.44 0.33 -35.79
CA SER A 797 7.32 -0.72 -36.82
C SER A 797 6.18 -0.53 -37.86
N THR A 798 5.85 0.71 -38.26
CA THR A 798 5.05 0.97 -39.48
C THR A 798 5.28 2.36 -40.10
N GLU A 799 6.23 2.49 -41.03
CA GLU A 799 6.38 3.70 -41.86
C GLU A 799 5.56 3.66 -43.16
N MET A 800 4.85 4.75 -43.49
CA MET A 800 5.27 5.59 -44.62
C MET A 800 4.58 6.97 -44.65
N ARG A 801 5.41 8.04 -44.50
CA ARG A 801 5.36 9.34 -45.21
C ARG A 801 4.06 10.19 -45.14
N THR A 802 4.09 11.47 -44.76
CA THR A 802 5.19 12.44 -44.50
C THR A 802 4.68 13.61 -43.63
N GLY A 803 5.54 14.19 -42.78
CA GLY A 803 5.42 15.61 -42.39
C GLY A 803 5.43 15.92 -40.89
N ILE A 804 6.64 16.02 -40.30
CA ILE A 804 7.06 17.01 -39.29
C ILE A 804 6.02 17.39 -38.20
N GLU A 805 6.12 16.85 -36.99
CA GLU A 805 6.86 17.46 -35.86
C GLU A 805 6.68 16.64 -34.55
N GLU A 806 7.77 16.35 -33.84
CA GLU A 806 7.76 15.50 -32.63
C GLU A 806 7.12 16.18 -31.42
N LYS A 807 6.44 15.41 -30.53
CA LYS A 807 6.19 15.84 -29.15
C LYS A 807 6.36 14.74 -28.11
N SER A 808 7.08 15.12 -27.06
CA SER A 808 7.45 14.35 -25.88
C SER A 808 6.34 14.17 -24.84
N GLU A 809 6.63 13.30 -23.86
CA GLU A 809 5.85 12.93 -22.68
C GLU A 809 4.99 14.04 -22.08
N THR A 810 3.76 13.71 -21.65
CA THR A 810 3.25 13.99 -20.28
C THR A 810 1.79 13.56 -20.12
N TYR A 811 1.42 13.29 -18.86
CA TYR A 811 0.06 13.27 -18.31
C TYR A 811 -0.91 14.28 -18.94
N LEU A 812 -1.63 13.84 -19.99
CA LEU A 812 -2.89 14.33 -20.56
C LEU A 812 -3.04 13.54 -21.86
N ASN A 813 -4.16 12.84 -22.09
CA ASN A 813 -4.39 12.15 -23.37
C ASN A 813 -4.40 13.20 -24.49
N THR A 814 -3.30 13.30 -25.23
CA THR A 814 -3.04 14.46 -26.10
C THR A 814 -3.77 14.42 -27.43
N HIS A 815 -4.41 13.30 -27.80
CA HIS A 815 -4.82 13.07 -29.19
C HIS A 815 -5.99 13.93 -29.68
N HIS A 816 -6.97 14.30 -28.83
CA HIS A 816 -8.14 15.07 -29.29
C HIS A 816 -8.57 16.20 -28.33
N LEU A 817 -7.88 17.34 -28.40
CA LEU A 817 -8.17 18.56 -27.62
C LEU A 817 -8.94 19.60 -28.47
N PHE A 818 -10.17 19.26 -28.85
CA PHE A 818 -11.04 20.09 -29.69
C PHE A 818 -11.15 21.54 -29.17
N GLY A 819 -10.93 22.50 -30.06
CA GLY A 819 -11.08 23.93 -29.77
C GLY A 819 -10.02 24.56 -28.86
N MET A 820 -8.99 23.82 -28.42
CA MET A 820 -8.00 24.33 -27.44
C MET A 820 -6.84 25.12 -28.08
N GLU A 821 -6.49 24.86 -29.34
CA GLU A 821 -5.38 25.53 -30.04
C GLU A 821 -5.61 27.05 -30.16
N LYS A 822 -6.78 27.44 -30.69
CA LYS A 822 -7.20 28.84 -30.78
C LYS A 822 -7.26 29.55 -29.42
N ARG A 823 -7.60 28.83 -28.35
CA ARG A 823 -7.60 29.36 -26.97
C ARG A 823 -6.19 29.56 -26.45
N MET A 824 -5.26 28.67 -26.82
CA MET A 824 -3.85 28.78 -26.48
C MET A 824 -3.20 29.99 -27.16
N GLU A 825 -3.40 30.18 -28.46
CA GLU A 825 -2.90 31.36 -29.18
C GLU A 825 -3.40 32.68 -28.57
N GLN A 826 -4.67 32.73 -28.17
CA GLN A 826 -5.25 33.90 -27.51
C GLN A 826 -4.62 34.17 -26.13
N LEU A 827 -4.33 33.12 -25.36
CA LEU A 827 -3.68 33.23 -24.05
C LEU A 827 -2.19 33.61 -24.19
N GLU A 828 -1.49 33.08 -25.19
CA GLU A 828 -0.10 33.43 -25.51
C GLU A 828 0.05 34.90 -25.89
N LYS A 829 -0.86 35.42 -26.73
CA LYS A 829 -0.92 36.84 -27.10
C LYS A 829 -1.08 37.79 -25.90
N LYS A 830 -1.73 37.35 -24.81
CA LYS A 830 -1.89 38.14 -23.58
C LYS A 830 -0.64 38.11 -22.68
N LEU A 831 0.05 36.97 -22.64
CA LEU A 831 1.26 36.78 -21.85
C LEU A 831 2.51 37.43 -22.46
N GLU A 832 2.52 37.63 -23.78
CA GLU A 832 3.62 38.22 -24.55
C GLU A 832 4.97 37.62 -24.15
N PHE A 833 5.18 36.34 -24.45
CA PHE A 833 6.37 35.61 -24.03
C PHE A 833 7.68 36.20 -24.58
N ASP A 834 7.63 36.87 -25.72
CA ASP A 834 8.78 37.53 -26.35
C ASP A 834 9.12 38.90 -25.70
N CYS A 835 8.23 39.42 -24.83
CA CYS A 835 8.48 40.64 -24.07
C CYS A 835 9.24 40.35 -22.76
N ASN A 836 10.29 41.15 -22.49
CA ASN A 836 11.12 41.09 -21.28
C ASN A 836 10.43 41.61 -19.99
N GLU A 837 9.17 42.01 -20.05
CA GLU A 837 8.39 42.41 -18.88
C GLU A 837 7.76 41.21 -18.16
N THR A 838 7.67 41.33 -16.83
CA THR A 838 6.92 40.35 -16.03
C THR A 838 5.43 40.54 -16.29
N ARG A 839 4.70 39.47 -16.62
CA ARG A 839 3.26 39.53 -16.85
C ARG A 839 2.50 38.45 -16.09
N ILE A 840 1.38 38.86 -15.50
CA ILE A 840 0.44 37.99 -14.79
C ILE A 840 -0.88 38.00 -15.55
N VAL A 841 -1.34 36.85 -16.04
CA VAL A 841 -2.62 36.73 -16.75
C VAL A 841 -3.58 35.85 -15.97
N GLY A 842 -4.77 36.38 -15.69
CA GLY A 842 -5.85 35.66 -15.05
C GLY A 842 -6.70 34.90 -16.08
N VAL A 843 -6.96 33.62 -15.84
CA VAL A 843 -7.77 32.73 -16.69
C VAL A 843 -9.05 32.38 -15.93
N VAL A 844 -10.19 32.89 -16.41
CA VAL A 844 -11.49 32.83 -15.72
C VAL A 844 -12.55 32.13 -16.57
N GLY A 845 -13.54 31.54 -15.92
CA GLY A 845 -14.66 30.85 -16.57
C GLY A 845 -15.31 29.84 -15.63
N MET A 846 -16.38 29.17 -16.07
CA MET A 846 -17.15 28.24 -15.24
C MET A 846 -16.33 27.00 -14.76
N PRO A 847 -16.69 26.36 -13.64
CA PRO A 847 -16.09 25.08 -13.22
C PRO A 847 -16.24 24.03 -14.33
N GLY A 848 -15.15 23.32 -14.69
CA GLY A 848 -15.20 22.31 -15.76
C GLY A 848 -15.10 22.84 -17.20
N ILE A 849 -14.99 24.16 -17.43
CA ILE A 849 -14.82 24.76 -18.78
C ILE A 849 -13.42 24.53 -19.41
N GLY A 850 -12.50 23.86 -18.70
CA GLY A 850 -11.15 23.53 -19.21
C GLY A 850 -10.01 24.49 -18.84
N LYS A 851 -10.21 25.44 -17.91
CA LYS A 851 -9.16 26.40 -17.46
C LYS A 851 -7.83 25.75 -17.10
N THR A 852 -7.87 24.72 -16.25
CA THR A 852 -6.68 24.00 -15.78
C THR A 852 -5.97 23.27 -16.92
N THR A 853 -6.74 22.67 -17.83
CA THR A 853 -6.23 22.02 -19.05
C THR A 853 -5.50 23.03 -19.93
N LEU A 854 -6.10 24.18 -20.22
CA LEU A 854 -5.50 25.24 -21.02
C LEU A 854 -4.19 25.76 -20.41
N ALA A 855 -4.18 26.01 -19.10
CA ALA A 855 -2.98 26.47 -18.40
C ALA A 855 -1.86 25.41 -18.36
N MET A 856 -2.21 24.12 -18.28
CA MET A 856 -1.24 23.01 -18.36
C MET A 856 -0.69 22.78 -19.77
N MET A 857 -1.52 22.92 -20.81
CA MET A 857 -1.05 22.85 -22.19
C MET A 857 -0.06 23.99 -22.50
N LEU A 858 -0.37 25.19 -22.02
CA LEU A 858 0.52 26.35 -22.11
C LEU A 858 1.83 26.12 -21.34
N HIS A 859 1.77 25.57 -20.11
CA HIS A 859 2.95 25.16 -19.35
C HIS A 859 3.82 24.19 -20.14
N LYS A 860 3.23 23.13 -20.73
CA LYS A 860 3.95 22.15 -21.55
C LYS A 860 4.63 22.77 -22.78
N LYS A 861 4.05 23.81 -23.40
CA LYS A 861 4.60 24.46 -24.59
C LYS A 861 5.74 25.44 -24.29
N TRP A 862 5.75 26.07 -23.11
CA TRP A 862 6.72 27.14 -22.78
C TRP A 862 7.69 26.84 -21.65
N ASN A 863 7.56 25.71 -20.94
CA ASN A 863 8.47 25.33 -19.85
C ASN A 863 9.95 25.35 -20.26
N CYS A 864 10.30 24.89 -21.46
CA CYS A 864 11.66 24.82 -21.99
C CYS A 864 12.33 26.20 -22.18
N LYS A 865 11.57 27.31 -22.18
CA LYS A 865 12.12 28.67 -22.28
C LYS A 865 12.41 29.34 -20.92
N PHE A 866 12.08 28.68 -19.80
CA PHE A 866 12.33 29.19 -18.46
C PHE A 866 13.19 28.20 -17.66
N ILE A 867 14.27 28.70 -17.05
CA ILE A 867 15.17 27.88 -16.21
C ILE A 867 14.41 27.24 -15.04
N ARG A 868 13.36 27.91 -14.54
CA ARG A 868 12.47 27.40 -13.48
C ARG A 868 11.01 27.57 -13.88
N CYS A 869 10.27 26.47 -13.92
CA CYS A 869 8.87 26.42 -14.30
C CYS A 869 8.08 25.54 -13.31
N LEU A 870 6.93 26.00 -12.83
CA LEU A 870 6.16 25.32 -11.77
C LEU A 870 4.64 25.34 -12.03
N PRO A 871 3.97 24.18 -12.09
CA PRO A 871 2.51 24.08 -12.09
C PRO A 871 1.97 23.72 -10.70
N LEU A 872 1.58 24.72 -9.90
CA LEU A 872 0.97 24.53 -8.58
C LEU A 872 -0.55 24.39 -8.69
N LEU A 873 -1.03 23.17 -8.99
CA LEU A 873 -2.45 22.88 -9.18
C LEU A 873 -3.21 22.52 -7.89
N GLY A 874 -4.50 22.87 -7.85
CA GLY A 874 -5.45 22.45 -6.80
C GLY A 874 -5.36 23.29 -5.52
N ILE A 875 -5.06 24.58 -5.64
CA ILE A 875 -4.77 25.49 -4.52
C ILE A 875 -5.95 25.56 -3.54
N ARG A 876 -7.20 25.69 -4.03
CA ARG A 876 -8.43 25.63 -3.21
C ARG A 876 -8.46 24.45 -2.24
N LYS A 877 -8.09 23.25 -2.71
CA LYS A 877 -8.11 22.03 -1.89
C LYS A 877 -6.88 21.96 -0.98
N LYS A 878 -5.67 22.09 -1.56
CA LYS A 878 -4.40 22.02 -0.79
C LYS A 878 -4.31 23.08 0.31
N SER A 879 -4.85 24.28 0.08
CA SER A 879 -4.95 25.35 1.09
C SER A 879 -5.85 25.00 2.28
N LYS A 880 -6.85 24.14 2.09
CA LYS A 880 -7.73 23.65 3.17
C LYS A 880 -7.10 22.46 3.89
N ASP A 881 -6.50 21.56 3.13
CA ASP A 881 -5.94 20.31 3.64
C ASP A 881 -4.60 20.52 4.41
N TYR A 882 -3.80 21.51 4.00
CA TYR A 882 -2.42 21.73 4.52
C TYR A 882 -2.11 23.17 4.96
N GLY A 883 -3.02 24.11 4.78
CA GLY A 883 -2.80 25.54 5.07
C GLY A 883 -1.99 26.30 4.00
N THR A 884 -1.97 27.63 4.11
CA THR A 884 -1.27 28.52 3.17
C THR A 884 0.26 28.48 3.32
N VAL A 885 0.75 28.32 4.55
CA VAL A 885 2.20 28.19 4.87
C VAL A 885 2.85 27.08 4.04
N TRP A 886 2.19 25.92 3.98
CA TRP A 886 2.65 24.77 3.20
C TRP A 886 2.76 25.08 1.71
N LEU A 887 1.78 25.79 1.12
CA LEU A 887 1.80 26.16 -0.30
C LEU A 887 3.01 27.05 -0.65
N ARG A 888 3.36 28.00 0.22
CA ARG A 888 4.53 28.87 0.03
C ARG A 888 5.85 28.12 0.22
N LYS A 889 5.92 27.20 1.19
CA LYS A 889 7.07 26.31 1.35
C LYS A 889 7.31 25.47 0.08
N THR A 890 6.27 24.82 -0.45
CA THR A 890 6.36 24.06 -1.71
C THR A 890 6.74 24.93 -2.91
N LEU A 891 6.21 26.15 -3.01
CA LEU A 891 6.60 27.12 -4.05
C LEU A 891 8.10 27.44 -3.98
N LEU A 892 8.62 27.77 -2.79
CA LEU A 892 10.03 28.12 -2.59
C LEU A 892 10.96 26.92 -2.77
N GLU A 893 10.62 25.74 -2.25
CA GLU A 893 11.42 24.51 -2.40
C GLU A 893 11.69 24.15 -3.86
N VAL A 894 10.67 24.26 -4.73
CA VAL A 894 10.83 23.99 -6.17
C VAL A 894 11.57 25.11 -6.89
N LEU A 895 11.34 26.37 -6.52
CA LEU A 895 12.09 27.51 -7.09
C LEU A 895 13.56 27.57 -6.64
N LEU A 896 13.99 26.72 -5.69
CA LEU A 896 15.29 26.78 -5.04
C LEU A 896 16.01 25.42 -4.90
N GLU A 897 15.57 24.40 -5.67
CA GLU A 897 16.25 23.09 -5.78
C GLU A 897 16.47 22.39 -4.42
N GLY A 898 15.52 22.53 -3.49
CA GLY A 898 15.47 21.77 -2.23
C GLY A 898 16.53 22.12 -1.16
N LYS A 899 17.33 23.18 -1.32
CA LYS A 899 18.45 23.52 -0.42
C LYS A 899 18.18 24.64 0.61
N PHE A 900 17.18 24.54 1.50
CA PHE A 900 16.98 25.58 2.53
C PHE A 900 16.68 25.09 3.96
N PRO A 901 17.18 25.81 5.00
CA PRO A 901 16.87 25.58 6.41
C PRO A 901 15.49 26.15 6.77
N ASP A 902 15.12 26.00 8.05
CA ASP A 902 13.76 26.16 8.57
C ASP A 902 13.04 27.46 8.16
N ILE A 903 11.88 27.32 7.51
CA ILE A 903 11.11 28.42 6.93
C ILE A 903 10.04 28.85 7.93
N SER A 904 10.39 29.81 8.78
CA SER A 904 9.43 30.54 9.63
C SER A 904 8.90 31.80 8.90
N GLU A 905 7.76 32.31 9.36
CA GLU A 905 6.91 33.21 8.57
C GLU A 905 7.46 34.64 8.34
N LYS A 906 6.95 35.25 7.26
CA LYS A 906 7.20 36.63 6.77
C LYS A 906 8.62 36.95 6.29
N THR A 907 9.68 36.69 7.05
CA THR A 907 11.05 37.17 6.73
C THR A 907 11.75 36.41 5.60
N THR A 908 11.18 35.29 5.13
CA THR A 908 11.84 34.36 4.19
C THR A 908 12.13 34.95 2.81
N HIS A 909 11.40 35.99 2.36
CA HIS A 909 11.65 36.55 1.03
C HIS A 909 12.90 37.43 0.98
N GLU A 910 13.21 38.20 2.02
CA GLU A 910 14.36 39.13 1.99
C GLU A 910 15.70 38.38 1.89
N SER A 911 15.92 37.33 2.69
CA SER A 911 17.19 36.57 2.66
C SER A 911 17.35 35.66 1.42
N LEU A 912 16.25 35.41 0.69
CA LEU A 912 16.23 34.58 -0.52
C LEU A 912 16.08 35.40 -1.81
N LYS A 913 15.83 36.71 -1.70
CA LYS A 913 15.56 37.64 -2.81
C LYS A 913 16.64 37.58 -3.88
N ASP A 914 17.90 37.64 -3.47
CA ASP A 914 19.05 37.60 -4.38
C ASP A 914 19.18 36.30 -5.17
N LYS A 915 18.64 35.18 -4.67
CA LYS A 915 18.63 33.88 -5.35
C LYS A 915 17.41 33.70 -6.26
N LEU A 916 16.27 34.28 -5.88
CA LEU A 916 15.04 34.26 -6.68
C LEU A 916 15.13 35.21 -7.87
N LEU A 917 15.79 36.37 -7.72
CA LEU A 917 16.05 37.34 -8.79
C LEU A 917 17.09 36.89 -9.83
N GLN A 918 17.78 35.76 -9.63
CA GLN A 918 18.77 35.24 -10.60
C GLN A 918 18.12 34.65 -11.85
N THR A 919 16.95 34.01 -11.75
CA THR A 919 16.31 33.28 -12.86
C THR A 919 14.95 33.87 -13.22
N LYS A 920 14.60 33.91 -14.52
CA LYS A 920 13.21 34.15 -14.93
C LYS A 920 12.38 32.89 -14.64
N VAL A 921 11.18 33.06 -14.11
CA VAL A 921 10.29 31.96 -13.72
C VAL A 921 9.02 31.94 -14.56
N PHE A 922 8.45 30.76 -14.78
CA PHE A 922 7.09 30.61 -15.31
C PHE A 922 6.22 29.80 -14.32
N ILE A 923 5.22 30.45 -13.72
CA ILE A 923 4.42 29.89 -12.64
C ILE A 923 2.96 29.76 -13.09
N VAL A 924 2.36 28.59 -12.87
CA VAL A 924 0.92 28.35 -13.09
C VAL A 924 0.25 28.04 -11.75
N LEU A 925 -0.68 28.90 -11.33
CA LEU A 925 -1.48 28.77 -10.11
C LEU A 925 -2.87 28.21 -10.45
N GLY A 926 -3.13 26.97 -10.03
CA GLY A 926 -4.32 26.20 -10.41
C GLY A 926 -5.44 26.22 -9.37
N ASP A 927 -6.66 26.62 -9.76
CA ASP A 927 -7.87 26.69 -8.91
C ASP A 927 -7.69 27.52 -7.63
N VAL A 928 -7.52 28.83 -7.81
CA VAL A 928 -7.49 29.81 -6.73
C VAL A 928 -8.92 30.19 -6.32
N SER A 929 -9.17 30.27 -5.00
CA SER A 929 -10.52 30.47 -4.44
C SER A 929 -10.63 31.58 -3.38
N ASP A 930 -9.52 32.14 -2.92
CA ASP A 930 -9.46 33.18 -1.89
C ASP A 930 -8.30 34.13 -2.23
N LYS A 931 -8.52 35.45 -2.12
CA LYS A 931 -7.51 36.48 -2.42
C LYS A 931 -6.30 36.36 -1.50
N LYS A 932 -6.49 35.90 -0.25
CA LYS A 932 -5.40 35.61 0.71
C LYS A 932 -4.41 34.56 0.19
N GLN A 933 -4.85 33.65 -0.68
CA GLN A 933 -3.96 32.65 -1.30
C GLN A 933 -2.98 33.32 -2.26
N LEU A 934 -3.41 34.35 -2.99
CA LEU A 934 -2.55 35.12 -3.90
C LEU A 934 -1.62 36.05 -3.13
N GLU A 935 -2.15 36.78 -2.15
CA GLU A 935 -1.35 37.65 -1.26
C GLU A 935 -0.22 36.84 -0.58
N PHE A 936 -0.51 35.62 -0.12
CA PHE A 936 0.48 34.77 0.55
C PHE A 936 1.49 34.10 -0.41
N LEU A 937 1.11 33.82 -1.66
CA LEU A 937 1.98 33.17 -2.65
C LEU A 937 2.83 34.16 -3.46
N LEU A 938 2.28 35.33 -3.78
CA LEU A 938 2.90 36.30 -4.68
C LEU A 938 3.46 37.52 -3.93
N GLY A 939 2.79 37.97 -2.87
CA GLY A 939 3.14 39.20 -2.15
C GLY A 939 3.28 40.40 -3.10
N ASP A 940 4.28 41.23 -2.84
CA ASP A 940 4.56 42.44 -3.63
C ASP A 940 5.36 42.17 -4.91
N LEU A 941 5.59 40.90 -5.29
CA LEU A 941 6.30 40.44 -6.50
C LEU A 941 7.77 40.91 -6.64
N ASP A 942 8.30 41.62 -5.66
CA ASP A 942 9.63 42.24 -5.61
C ASP A 942 10.81 41.23 -5.65
N TRP A 943 10.52 39.96 -5.40
CA TRP A 943 11.44 38.82 -5.47
C TRP A 943 11.44 38.11 -6.83
N ILE A 944 10.58 38.51 -7.78
CA ILE A 944 10.46 37.87 -9.11
C ILE A 944 11.27 38.64 -10.15
N LYS A 945 12.19 37.95 -10.84
CA LYS A 945 13.01 38.56 -11.90
C LYS A 945 12.14 39.11 -13.05
N LYS A 946 12.47 40.32 -13.54
CA LYS A 946 11.82 40.92 -14.72
C LYS A 946 11.84 39.96 -15.92
N GLY A 947 10.69 39.80 -16.56
CA GLY A 947 10.48 38.89 -17.70
C GLY A 947 9.93 37.52 -17.31
N SER A 948 9.53 37.34 -16.06
CA SER A 948 8.85 36.13 -15.59
C SER A 948 7.37 36.14 -15.99
N LYS A 949 6.74 34.97 -16.12
CA LYS A 949 5.33 34.87 -16.54
C LYS A 949 4.53 34.12 -15.47
N ILE A 950 3.31 34.57 -15.18
CA ILE A 950 2.44 33.95 -14.18
C ILE A 950 1.04 33.79 -14.75
N VAL A 951 0.44 32.61 -14.60
CA VAL A 951 -0.93 32.32 -15.01
C VAL A 951 -1.75 31.90 -13.80
N ILE A 952 -2.85 32.59 -13.54
CA ILE A 952 -3.72 32.32 -12.38
C ILE A 952 -5.07 31.83 -12.90
N THR A 953 -5.47 30.61 -12.56
CA THR A 953 -6.79 30.07 -12.94
C THR A 953 -7.78 30.19 -11.79
N THR A 954 -8.98 30.72 -12.05
CA THR A 954 -10.05 30.81 -11.05
C THR A 954 -11.44 30.78 -11.68
N CYS A 955 -12.47 30.54 -10.87
CA CYS A 955 -13.88 30.67 -11.26
C CYS A 955 -14.45 32.06 -10.93
N ASP A 956 -13.77 32.85 -10.12
CA ASP A 956 -14.24 34.16 -9.63
C ASP A 956 -13.30 35.27 -10.12
N LYS A 957 -13.84 36.17 -10.95
CA LYS A 957 -13.08 37.29 -11.54
C LYS A 957 -12.56 38.26 -10.47
N SER A 958 -13.28 38.46 -9.37
CA SER A 958 -12.94 39.45 -8.34
C SER A 958 -11.61 39.16 -7.63
N LEU A 959 -11.20 37.89 -7.57
CA LEU A 959 -9.98 37.45 -6.89
C LEU A 959 -8.69 37.92 -7.55
N ILE A 960 -8.73 38.21 -8.85
CA ILE A 960 -7.56 38.62 -9.66
C ILE A 960 -7.58 40.11 -10.02
N GLU A 961 -8.65 40.84 -9.68
CA GLU A 961 -8.72 42.29 -9.87
C GLU A 961 -7.69 42.99 -8.96
N GLY A 962 -6.80 43.77 -9.60
CA GLY A 962 -5.64 44.42 -8.97
C GLY A 962 -4.38 43.54 -8.86
N CYS A 963 -4.40 42.27 -9.29
CA CYS A 963 -3.24 41.37 -9.27
C CYS A 963 -2.82 40.90 -10.67
N ALA A 964 -3.78 40.60 -11.56
CA ALA A 964 -3.50 40.28 -12.95
C ALA A 964 -3.35 41.55 -13.80
N HIS A 965 -2.42 41.51 -14.76
CA HIS A 965 -2.19 42.57 -15.75
C HIS A 965 -3.21 42.48 -16.90
N ASP A 966 -3.68 41.27 -17.20
CA ASP A 966 -4.70 41.02 -18.22
C ASP A 966 -5.57 39.80 -17.84
N LEU A 967 -6.76 39.72 -18.44
CA LEU A 967 -7.79 38.71 -18.23
C LEU A 967 -8.06 37.93 -19.52
N TYR A 968 -8.12 36.61 -19.41
CA TYR A 968 -8.63 35.70 -20.43
C TYR A 968 -9.86 34.95 -19.89
N VAL A 969 -11.04 35.22 -20.48
CA VAL A 969 -12.26 34.47 -20.17
C VAL A 969 -12.36 33.30 -21.13
N VAL A 970 -12.36 32.07 -20.60
CA VAL A 970 -12.42 30.83 -21.39
C VAL A 970 -13.84 30.63 -21.94
N PRO A 971 -14.03 30.61 -23.27
CA PRO A 971 -15.35 30.43 -23.87
C PRO A 971 -15.84 28.97 -23.79
N ALA A 972 -17.14 28.76 -24.00
CA ALA A 972 -17.68 27.44 -24.32
C ALA A 972 -17.11 26.92 -25.65
N LEU A 973 -17.18 25.60 -25.90
CA LEU A 973 -16.89 25.03 -27.21
C LEU A 973 -17.98 25.46 -28.20
N ASN A 974 -17.63 25.69 -29.46
CA ASN A 974 -18.64 25.85 -30.50
C ASN A 974 -19.28 24.50 -30.84
N ASP A 975 -20.44 24.51 -31.51
CA ASP A 975 -21.26 23.32 -31.74
C ASP A 975 -20.48 22.20 -32.46
N ARG A 976 -19.57 22.56 -33.37
CA ARG A 976 -18.69 21.60 -34.08
C ARG A 976 -17.70 20.94 -33.11
N GLU A 977 -16.97 21.73 -32.33
CA GLU A 977 -16.02 21.25 -31.33
C GLU A 977 -16.72 20.42 -30.23
N ALA A 978 -17.90 20.85 -29.82
CA ALA A 978 -18.72 20.20 -28.81
C ALA A 978 -19.25 18.85 -29.29
N PHE A 979 -19.74 18.78 -30.53
CA PHE A 979 -20.19 17.55 -31.18
C PHE A 979 -19.04 16.56 -31.41
N GLN A 980 -17.87 17.04 -31.80
CA GLN A 980 -16.66 16.21 -31.89
C GLN A 980 -16.24 15.65 -30.53
N LEU A 981 -16.19 16.48 -29.48
CA LEU A 981 -15.82 16.04 -28.12
C LEU A 981 -16.82 15.02 -27.55
N PHE A 982 -18.12 15.24 -27.75
CA PHE A 982 -19.15 14.31 -27.30
C PHE A 982 -19.04 12.95 -28.00
N ASN A 983 -18.96 12.94 -29.34
CA ASN A 983 -18.87 11.70 -30.12
C ASN A 983 -17.60 10.92 -29.82
N TYR A 984 -16.46 11.60 -29.64
CA TYR A 984 -15.20 10.96 -29.23
C TYR A 984 -15.37 10.15 -27.93
N HIS A 985 -16.06 10.71 -26.93
CA HIS A 985 -16.33 10.01 -25.67
C HIS A 985 -17.43 8.95 -25.74
N ALA A 986 -18.37 9.07 -26.69
CA ALA A 986 -19.48 8.12 -26.87
C ALA A 986 -19.14 6.91 -27.77
N PHE A 987 -18.27 7.07 -28.77
CA PHE A 987 -18.04 6.08 -29.84
C PHE A 987 -16.60 5.59 -30.00
N ASP A 988 -15.65 6.08 -29.19
CA ASP A 988 -14.34 5.45 -28.98
C ASP A 988 -13.47 5.24 -30.23
N ASP A 989 -13.35 6.30 -31.04
CA ASP A 989 -12.44 6.44 -32.20
C ASP A 989 -12.54 5.41 -33.33
N GLN A 990 -13.48 4.46 -33.26
CA GLN A 990 -13.75 3.57 -34.40
C GLN A 990 -14.36 4.36 -35.57
N ILE A 991 -13.99 3.95 -36.78
CA ILE A 991 -14.45 4.53 -38.06
C ILE A 991 -15.90 4.11 -38.33
N CYS A 992 -16.79 4.64 -37.50
CA CYS A 992 -18.21 4.66 -37.66
C CYS A 992 -18.64 6.11 -37.37
N SER A 993 -18.88 6.89 -38.42
CA SER A 993 -19.83 7.98 -38.31
C SER A 993 -21.08 7.43 -37.62
N PRO A 994 -21.66 8.10 -36.61
CA PRO A 994 -22.86 7.58 -35.95
C PRO A 994 -23.90 7.29 -37.05
N THR A 995 -24.59 6.15 -36.99
CA THR A 995 -25.71 5.92 -37.91
C THR A 995 -26.70 7.06 -37.76
N ASP A 996 -27.43 7.43 -38.83
CA ASP A 996 -28.22 8.68 -38.88
C ASP A 996 -29.09 8.90 -37.62
N THR A 997 -29.62 7.81 -37.06
CA THR A 997 -30.36 7.77 -35.80
C THR A 997 -29.60 8.31 -34.58
N PHE A 998 -28.32 7.98 -34.42
CA PHE A 998 -27.48 8.48 -33.32
C PHE A 998 -26.90 9.86 -33.59
N VAL A 999 -26.76 10.30 -34.86
CA VAL A 999 -26.35 11.68 -35.20
C VAL A 999 -27.34 12.68 -34.61
N ALA A 1000 -28.64 12.43 -34.78
CA ALA A 1000 -29.71 13.28 -34.25
C ALA A 1000 -29.67 13.36 -32.71
N LEU A 1001 -29.59 12.21 -32.03
CA LEU A 1001 -29.53 12.16 -30.56
C LEU A 1001 -28.25 12.83 -30.01
N SER A 1002 -27.10 12.64 -30.67
CA SER A 1002 -25.83 13.28 -30.29
C SER A 1002 -25.91 14.80 -30.38
N ARG A 1003 -26.60 15.36 -31.40
CA ARG A 1003 -26.85 16.81 -31.48
C ARG A 1003 -27.70 17.30 -30.31
N MET A 1004 -28.79 16.60 -29.97
CA MET A 1004 -29.65 16.99 -28.85
C MET A 1004 -28.92 16.99 -27.49
N PHE A 1005 -28.00 16.03 -27.24
CA PHE A 1005 -27.15 16.04 -26.05
C PHE A 1005 -26.10 17.17 -26.06
N VAL A 1006 -25.58 17.54 -27.23
CA VAL A 1006 -24.65 18.66 -27.40
C VAL A 1006 -25.34 20.00 -27.17
N ASP A 1007 -26.55 20.18 -27.70
CA ASP A 1007 -27.41 21.35 -27.49
C ASP A 1007 -27.76 21.51 -26.01
N TYR A 1008 -28.13 20.41 -25.33
CA TYR A 1008 -28.35 20.39 -23.88
C TYR A 1008 -27.10 20.83 -23.10
N ALA A 1009 -25.93 20.32 -23.48
CA ALA A 1009 -24.66 20.64 -22.82
C ALA A 1009 -24.12 22.05 -23.12
N ARG A 1010 -24.70 22.77 -24.11
CA ARG A 1010 -24.34 24.15 -24.51
C ARG A 1010 -22.83 24.41 -24.61
N GLY A 1011 -22.12 23.47 -25.23
CA GLY A 1011 -20.66 23.56 -25.42
C GLY A 1011 -19.81 23.39 -24.16
N HIS A 1012 -20.35 22.89 -23.03
CA HIS A 1012 -19.62 22.73 -21.77
C HIS A 1012 -18.78 21.43 -21.74
N PRO A 1013 -17.43 21.48 -21.80
CA PRO A 1013 -16.57 20.30 -22.03
C PRO A 1013 -16.76 19.15 -21.03
N MET A 1014 -16.87 19.47 -19.73
CA MET A 1014 -17.03 18.46 -18.68
C MET A 1014 -18.38 17.73 -18.77
N VAL A 1015 -19.43 18.40 -19.24
CA VAL A 1015 -20.77 17.80 -19.38
C VAL A 1015 -20.80 16.90 -20.61
N LEU A 1016 -20.24 17.36 -21.74
CA LEU A 1016 -20.09 16.58 -22.98
C LEU A 1016 -19.31 15.28 -22.73
N ASN A 1017 -18.19 15.36 -22.00
CA ASN A 1017 -17.37 14.19 -21.64
C ASN A 1017 -18.13 13.22 -20.71
N LEU A 1018 -18.81 13.72 -19.68
CA LEU A 1018 -19.56 12.88 -18.75
C LEU A 1018 -20.72 12.15 -19.45
N LEU A 1019 -21.53 12.87 -20.24
CA LEU A 1019 -22.64 12.29 -20.99
C LEU A 1019 -22.15 11.30 -22.06
N GLY A 1020 -21.11 11.65 -22.81
CA GLY A 1020 -20.53 10.76 -23.82
C GLY A 1020 -20.07 9.43 -23.19
N ARG A 1021 -19.34 9.47 -22.07
CA ARG A 1021 -18.91 8.28 -21.34
C ARG A 1021 -20.06 7.45 -20.76
N GLU A 1022 -21.13 8.09 -20.28
CA GLU A 1022 -22.30 7.38 -19.74
C GLU A 1022 -23.06 6.61 -20.83
N LEU A 1023 -23.17 7.23 -22.01
CA LEU A 1023 -23.90 6.72 -23.18
C LEU A 1023 -23.09 5.73 -24.04
N ARG A 1024 -21.78 5.61 -23.79
CA ARG A 1024 -20.85 4.73 -24.49
C ARG A 1024 -21.28 3.26 -24.39
N GLY A 1025 -21.37 2.60 -25.56
CA GLY A 1025 -21.76 1.19 -25.66
C GLY A 1025 -23.22 0.91 -25.25
N LYS A 1026 -24.07 1.93 -25.13
CA LYS A 1026 -25.50 1.79 -24.83
C LYS A 1026 -26.34 1.74 -26.10
N ASP A 1027 -27.49 1.09 -26.03
CA ASP A 1027 -28.44 1.03 -27.14
C ASP A 1027 -29.24 2.34 -27.33
N LYS A 1028 -29.96 2.43 -28.44
CA LYS A 1028 -30.77 3.61 -28.79
C LYS A 1028 -31.86 3.92 -27.75
N ALA A 1029 -32.52 2.90 -27.20
CA ALA A 1029 -33.60 3.09 -26.24
C ALA A 1029 -33.08 3.71 -24.93
N HIS A 1030 -31.88 3.33 -24.50
CA HIS A 1030 -31.20 3.93 -23.37
C HIS A 1030 -30.82 5.40 -23.62
N TRP A 1031 -30.35 5.74 -24.83
CA TRP A 1031 -30.09 7.13 -25.22
C TRP A 1031 -31.37 7.98 -25.21
N GLU A 1032 -32.48 7.48 -25.79
CA GLU A 1032 -33.78 8.16 -25.80
C GLU A 1032 -34.35 8.36 -24.39
N HIS A 1033 -34.29 7.34 -23.53
CA HIS A 1033 -34.70 7.43 -22.12
C HIS A 1033 -33.83 8.43 -21.33
N LYS A 1034 -32.51 8.40 -21.52
CA LYS A 1034 -31.60 9.35 -20.85
C LYS A 1034 -31.84 10.78 -21.34
N LEU A 1035 -32.10 10.98 -22.63
CA LEU A 1035 -32.41 12.28 -23.21
C LEU A 1035 -33.74 12.83 -22.65
N ALA A 1036 -34.77 11.99 -22.57
CA ALA A 1036 -36.03 12.34 -21.91
C ALA A 1036 -35.80 12.79 -20.46
N ALA A 1037 -35.01 12.04 -19.68
CA ALA A 1037 -34.72 12.37 -18.28
C ALA A 1037 -33.96 13.71 -18.09
N VAL A 1038 -33.00 14.05 -18.97
CA VAL A 1038 -32.27 15.34 -18.88
C VAL A 1038 -33.05 16.52 -19.48
N THR A 1039 -33.98 16.27 -20.40
CA THR A 1039 -34.87 17.32 -20.94
C THR A 1039 -36.09 17.59 -20.06
N SER A 1040 -36.56 16.60 -19.29
CA SER A 1040 -37.68 16.75 -18.33
C SER A 1040 -37.27 17.36 -16.97
N SER A 1041 -36.01 17.76 -16.82
CA SER A 1041 -35.44 18.32 -15.58
C SER A 1041 -34.90 19.75 -15.74
N ASN A 1042 -35.24 20.42 -16.84
CA ASN A 1042 -35.03 21.86 -17.08
C ASN A 1042 -36.34 22.66 -16.92
#